data_AF-A0A2V8QPH4-F1
#
_entry.id   AF-A0A2V8QPH4-F1
#
_cell.length_a   1.000
_cell.length_b   1.000
_cell.length_c   1.000
_cell.angle_alpha   90.00
_cell.angle_beta   90.00
_cell.angle_gamma   90.00
#
_symmetry.space_group_name_H-M   'P 1'
#
loop_
_entity.id
_entity.type
_entity.pdbx_description
1 polymer ?
#
loop_
_entity_poly.entity_id
_entity_poly.type
_entity_poly.pdbx_seq_one_letter_code
_entity_poly.pdbx_strand_id
1 'polypeptide(L)'
;MSRACPSCDIGPFTRNYYFTGKLLVERDFTDEQSYHVEKLRHHHQRLHGWGVVCGLKVVAHDTPACRDRFVCVTPGTAIDCCGHEIVVREKACIDFTQFAEIKQLKEKQDDQPHTLQICVRYRECPTEEIPVLYDECGCDDSRCAPNRILESYELGVILDPPPPPDPFHSPALKWADTIPTFAPAQRAALHEDTKRLYVLTVEGASATSVVQVNTTNHDAVKFPLNRVGRELAVSQDGKRLYVVAEPAADPTKPLQLLVLDTANLAAAPLQTLDIAGSENSAVKLALAPDGRLLAHINKAPGNALIYQTDITLAPKVVALGANLVDLEVSAERGRAYAADTASHNVHVLNIAGAASEPALTNPPPLTSAPSALAIVKNIGLPDLLAVADFSNKKVYLLSLSPAGLVGTVDFTRNPQDLVASPGGDWLYVLVRDGAASFVQAVNVRRLQQGDPVTPGPAIEVGAGGNRIIVSPSGTRLYVPFEGQAGVAGDGGAAVIAVTEEKCGVIIWRDLEGCPTCDEPNCVVLATIENYNVGDRIEDQTDPPTDPADDTTNKKTRIDNTTRRLLPSVSVLAEQVACLVEHGGPQGPKGDKGDKGDKGDKGDSIKGDPGAPGVGLNLQLPHIIAINWQHDGDVNTPEERDRLDKDGLIIAFDLPVLASTLTTESFYVLRKMLGERCFCELSEMNVIPGNVFTDNQRPLTTCGQRIRGFQPVPALPGATATGAQFHSGVGWPRAEYRVVVEGDFILGDGKIKTFDGHDVNPALDANHLAPFLPERCPTGNGTEGGEFKSWFRVTEGQPIDINRAPEHDLLRRLAHLGEEFIRRIIGARQRAPFRDEQDFRKRTRISATDWQLISDSVKFEPEE
;
A
#
# COMPACT_ATOMS: atom_id res chain seq x y z
N MET A 1 1.32 -38.39 -31.80
CA MET A 1 2.02 -37.94 -30.59
C MET A 1 1.07 -37.01 -29.84
N SER A 2 0.81 -37.25 -28.56
CA SER A 2 -0.07 -36.39 -27.76
C SER A 2 0.47 -34.97 -27.78
N ARG A 3 -0.40 -33.99 -28.09
CA ARG A 3 -0.11 -32.56 -27.90
C ARG A 3 0.18 -32.35 -26.41
N ALA A 4 1.45 -32.36 -26.02
CA ALA A 4 1.85 -31.96 -24.68
C ALA A 4 1.64 -30.44 -24.60
N CYS A 5 0.94 -29.97 -23.57
CA CYS A 5 0.88 -28.56 -23.25
C CYS A 5 2.33 -28.05 -23.02
N PRO A 6 2.64 -26.79 -23.38
CA PRO A 6 3.93 -26.20 -23.06
C PRO A 6 4.18 -26.29 -21.54
N SER A 7 5.32 -26.86 -21.14
CA SER A 7 5.70 -26.97 -19.73
C SER A 7 5.89 -25.57 -19.13
N CYS A 8 5.49 -25.40 -17.88
CA CYS A 8 5.74 -24.17 -17.12
C CYS A 8 7.10 -24.15 -16.42
N ASP A 9 7.84 -25.25 -16.51
CA ASP A 9 9.23 -25.30 -16.08
C ASP A 9 10.12 -24.48 -17.02
N ILE A 10 11.01 -23.69 -16.44
CA ILE A 10 11.92 -22.83 -17.20
C ILE A 10 13.16 -23.65 -17.55
N GLY A 11 13.42 -23.77 -18.85
CA GLY A 11 14.56 -24.52 -19.35
C GLY A 11 15.91 -23.97 -18.87
N PRO A 12 16.98 -24.78 -18.88
CA PRO A 12 18.32 -24.29 -18.55
C PRO A 12 18.73 -23.19 -19.55
N PHE A 13 19.25 -22.06 -19.06
CA PHE A 13 19.70 -20.94 -19.89
C PHE A 13 20.99 -21.26 -20.66
N THR A 14 20.88 -22.18 -21.62
CA THR A 14 21.94 -22.66 -22.48
C THR A 14 21.84 -21.93 -23.82
N ARG A 15 22.92 -21.29 -24.26
CA ARG A 15 22.99 -20.59 -25.54
C ARG A 15 24.17 -21.10 -26.36
N ASN A 16 24.12 -20.90 -27.68
CA ASN A 16 25.27 -21.28 -28.50
C ASN A 16 26.50 -20.43 -28.21
N TYR A 17 27.63 -21.11 -28.05
CA TYR A 17 28.93 -20.48 -28.16
C TYR A 17 29.43 -20.58 -29.62
N TYR A 18 29.56 -19.44 -30.28
CA TYR A 18 30.02 -19.34 -31.66
C TYR A 18 31.55 -19.22 -31.73
N PHE A 19 32.16 -20.04 -32.60
CA PHE A 19 33.58 -19.96 -32.93
C PHE A 19 33.82 -20.37 -34.38
N THR A 20 34.92 -19.91 -34.96
CA THR A 20 35.25 -20.17 -36.36
C THR A 20 35.42 -21.67 -36.62
N GLY A 21 34.70 -22.19 -37.63
CA GLY A 21 34.73 -23.60 -38.01
C GLY A 21 33.71 -24.50 -37.30
N LYS A 22 32.87 -23.97 -36.41
CA LYS A 22 31.77 -24.73 -35.79
C LYS A 22 30.70 -25.08 -36.84
N LEU A 23 30.32 -26.37 -36.92
CA LEU A 23 29.15 -26.82 -37.67
C LEU A 23 27.89 -26.65 -36.80
N LEU A 24 26.82 -26.10 -37.37
CA LEU A 24 25.53 -25.91 -36.71
C LEU A 24 24.48 -26.79 -37.37
N VAL A 25 23.63 -27.42 -36.57
CA VAL A 25 22.49 -28.26 -37.00
C VAL A 25 21.19 -27.77 -36.35
N GLU A 26 20.05 -28.38 -36.70
CA GLU A 26 18.72 -27.97 -36.19
C GLU A 26 18.69 -27.81 -34.67
N ARG A 27 19.18 -28.79 -33.90
CA ARG A 27 19.25 -28.69 -32.43
C ARG A 27 19.97 -27.43 -31.92
N ASP A 28 21.02 -26.95 -32.61
CA ASP A 28 21.73 -25.75 -32.18
C ASP A 28 20.83 -24.52 -32.37
N PHE A 29 20.08 -24.43 -33.47
CA PHE A 29 19.13 -23.33 -33.70
C PHE A 29 17.88 -23.43 -32.82
N THR A 30 17.47 -24.64 -32.46
CA THR A 30 16.41 -24.87 -31.47
C THR A 30 16.86 -24.40 -30.09
N ASP A 31 18.08 -24.74 -29.66
CA ASP A 31 18.67 -24.26 -28.40
C ASP A 31 18.76 -22.72 -28.37
N GLU A 32 19.15 -22.08 -29.48
CA GLU A 32 19.20 -20.62 -29.58
C GLU A 32 17.81 -19.96 -29.46
N GLN A 33 16.78 -20.54 -30.09
CA GLN A 33 15.40 -20.05 -29.96
C GLN A 33 14.87 -20.24 -28.54
N SER A 34 15.02 -21.45 -27.98
CA SER A 34 14.63 -21.77 -26.61
C SER A 34 15.30 -20.84 -25.61
N TYR A 35 16.59 -20.52 -25.77
CA TYR A 35 17.28 -19.58 -24.88
C TYR A 35 16.55 -18.23 -24.78
N HIS A 36 16.13 -17.67 -25.92
CA HIS A 36 15.46 -16.37 -25.95
C HIS A 36 14.02 -16.44 -25.43
N VAL A 37 13.26 -17.47 -25.83
CA VAL A 37 11.89 -17.70 -25.37
C VAL A 37 11.87 -17.90 -23.85
N GLU A 38 12.71 -18.77 -23.32
CA GLU A 38 12.78 -19.06 -21.89
C GLU A 38 13.28 -17.86 -21.07
N LYS A 39 14.19 -17.04 -21.63
CA LYS A 39 14.60 -15.78 -20.99
C LYS A 39 13.46 -14.76 -20.89
N LEU A 40 12.63 -14.64 -21.94
CA LEU A 40 11.47 -13.74 -21.93
C LEU A 40 10.38 -14.25 -20.99
N ARG A 41 10.07 -15.55 -21.03
CA ARG A 41 9.13 -16.19 -20.09
C ARG A 41 9.58 -16.00 -18.64
N HIS A 42 10.86 -16.18 -18.35
CA HIS A 42 11.43 -15.91 -17.04
C HIS A 42 11.29 -14.44 -16.64
N HIS A 43 11.57 -13.51 -17.55
CA HIS A 43 11.41 -12.08 -17.32
C HIS A 43 9.96 -11.72 -16.97
N HIS A 44 8.99 -12.21 -17.74
CA HIS A 44 7.57 -12.04 -17.48
C HIS A 44 7.17 -12.65 -16.14
N GLN A 45 7.45 -13.94 -15.91
CA GLN A 45 7.02 -14.65 -14.72
C GLN A 45 7.62 -14.08 -13.42
N ARG A 46 8.89 -13.66 -13.43
CA ARG A 46 9.60 -13.25 -12.21
C ARG A 46 9.52 -11.76 -11.91
N LEU A 47 9.45 -10.89 -12.92
CA LEU A 47 9.50 -9.44 -12.71
C LEU A 47 8.15 -8.76 -12.86
N HIS A 48 7.20 -9.37 -13.57
CA HIS A 48 5.88 -8.78 -13.83
C HIS A 48 4.75 -9.64 -13.25
N GLY A 49 4.87 -10.97 -13.35
CA GLY A 49 3.79 -11.91 -13.03
C GLY A 49 2.89 -12.14 -14.24
N TRP A 50 1.58 -12.28 -14.00
CA TRP A 50 0.61 -12.63 -15.04
C TRP A 50 -0.69 -11.82 -14.92
N GLY A 51 -1.44 -11.73 -16.02
CA GLY A 51 -2.69 -10.98 -16.11
C GLY A 51 -2.91 -10.35 -17.48
N VAL A 52 -3.98 -9.57 -17.60
CA VAL A 52 -4.27 -8.76 -18.79
C VAL A 52 -3.42 -7.50 -18.76
N VAL A 53 -2.57 -7.31 -19.77
CA VAL A 53 -1.68 -6.15 -19.90
C VAL A 53 -2.45 -4.94 -20.41
N CYS A 54 -3.19 -5.11 -21.51
CA CYS A 54 -4.02 -4.07 -22.10
C CYS A 54 -5.09 -4.67 -23.03
N GLY A 55 -6.19 -3.93 -23.24
CA GLY A 55 -7.26 -4.35 -24.15
C GLY A 55 -8.04 -5.57 -23.64
N LEU A 56 -8.26 -6.55 -24.53
CA LEU A 56 -8.97 -7.81 -24.25
C LEU A 56 -10.32 -7.62 -23.55
N LYS A 57 -11.04 -6.54 -23.90
CA LYS A 57 -12.35 -6.26 -23.35
C LYS A 57 -13.34 -7.28 -23.92
N VAL A 58 -14.10 -7.90 -23.04
CA VAL A 58 -15.23 -8.74 -23.40
C VAL A 58 -16.42 -7.83 -23.64
N VAL A 59 -17.05 -7.96 -24.80
CA VAL A 59 -18.19 -7.15 -25.23
C VAL A 59 -19.30 -8.05 -25.77
N ALA A 60 -20.53 -7.57 -25.65
CA ALA A 60 -21.68 -8.24 -26.22
C ALA A 60 -21.54 -8.33 -27.75
N HIS A 61 -22.15 -9.36 -28.35
CA HIS A 61 -22.16 -9.50 -29.80
C HIS A 61 -22.91 -8.32 -30.45
N ASP A 62 -22.39 -7.81 -31.58
CA ASP A 62 -22.91 -6.60 -32.24
C ASP A 62 -24.38 -6.80 -32.67
N THR A 63 -24.70 -7.99 -33.17
CA THR A 63 -26.07 -8.40 -33.51
C THR A 63 -26.85 -8.84 -32.25
N PRO A 64 -27.95 -8.14 -31.87
CA PRO A 64 -28.71 -8.47 -30.65
C PRO A 64 -29.27 -9.89 -30.59
N ALA A 65 -29.63 -10.47 -31.74
CA ALA A 65 -30.16 -11.81 -31.85
C ALA A 65 -29.12 -12.93 -31.61
N CYS A 66 -27.84 -12.58 -31.45
CA CYS A 66 -26.75 -13.52 -31.19
C CYS A 66 -26.22 -13.44 -29.75
N ARG A 67 -26.72 -12.52 -28.93
CA ARG A 67 -26.21 -12.23 -27.57
C ARG A 67 -26.54 -13.31 -26.54
N ASP A 68 -27.45 -14.21 -26.86
CA ASP A 68 -27.77 -15.41 -26.10
C ASP A 68 -26.77 -16.56 -26.33
N ARG A 69 -25.85 -16.39 -27.29
CA ARG A 69 -24.99 -17.46 -27.78
C ARG A 69 -23.54 -17.06 -27.98
N PHE A 70 -23.29 -15.80 -28.32
CA PHE A 70 -21.96 -15.30 -28.66
C PHE A 70 -21.51 -14.17 -27.74
N VAL A 71 -20.21 -14.18 -27.46
CA VAL A 71 -19.49 -13.09 -26.80
C VAL A 71 -18.23 -12.77 -27.60
N CYS A 72 -17.82 -11.51 -27.62
CA CYS A 72 -16.67 -11.07 -28.41
C CYS A 72 -15.58 -10.48 -27.51
N VAL A 73 -14.32 -10.76 -27.86
CA VAL A 73 -13.13 -10.23 -27.20
C VAL A 73 -12.45 -9.25 -28.15
N THR A 74 -12.18 -8.03 -27.69
CA THR A 74 -11.46 -7.01 -28.47
C THR A 74 -9.95 -7.32 -28.52
N PRO A 75 -9.20 -6.75 -29.48
CA PRO A 75 -7.74 -6.87 -29.49
C PRO A 75 -7.08 -6.44 -28.19
N GLY A 76 -5.93 -7.03 -27.89
CA GLY A 76 -5.14 -6.74 -26.70
C GLY A 76 -4.10 -7.82 -26.38
N THR A 77 -3.47 -7.68 -25.23
CA THR A 77 -2.35 -8.53 -24.80
C THR A 77 -2.54 -8.99 -23.35
N ALA A 78 -2.20 -10.25 -23.10
CA ALA A 78 -2.13 -10.85 -21.76
C ALA A 78 -0.84 -11.65 -21.59
N ILE A 79 -0.51 -11.93 -20.33
CA ILE A 79 0.57 -12.83 -19.94
C ILE A 79 -0.04 -13.90 -19.03
N ASP A 80 0.24 -15.18 -19.31
CA ASP A 80 -0.18 -16.29 -18.46
C ASP A 80 0.80 -16.54 -17.30
N CYS A 81 0.44 -17.41 -16.35
CA CYS A 81 1.26 -17.69 -15.18
C CYS A 81 2.61 -18.36 -15.48
N CYS A 82 2.77 -18.91 -16.69
CA CYS A 82 3.99 -19.55 -17.18
C CYS A 82 4.86 -18.58 -18.00
N GLY A 83 4.46 -17.30 -18.04
CA GLY A 83 5.18 -16.21 -18.71
C GLY A 83 4.96 -16.13 -20.22
N HIS A 84 4.02 -16.90 -20.79
CA HIS A 84 3.73 -16.83 -22.21
C HIS A 84 2.98 -15.54 -22.54
N GLU A 85 3.41 -14.87 -23.60
CA GLU A 85 2.72 -13.70 -24.14
C GLU A 85 1.56 -14.14 -25.05
N ILE A 86 0.37 -13.58 -24.80
CA ILE A 86 -0.85 -13.88 -25.54
C ILE A 86 -1.28 -12.61 -26.26
N VAL A 87 -1.23 -12.63 -27.59
CA VAL A 87 -1.60 -11.46 -28.42
C VAL A 87 -2.86 -11.76 -29.23
N VAL A 88 -3.95 -11.06 -28.92
CA VAL A 88 -5.19 -11.07 -29.70
C VAL A 88 -5.16 -9.87 -30.63
N ARG A 89 -4.96 -10.11 -31.93
CA ARG A 89 -4.75 -9.04 -32.92
C ARG A 89 -6.04 -8.45 -33.47
N GLU A 90 -7.11 -9.24 -33.50
CA GLU A 90 -8.40 -8.88 -34.08
C GLU A 90 -9.56 -9.26 -33.16
N LYS A 91 -10.72 -8.63 -33.34
CA LYS A 91 -11.91 -8.95 -32.55
C LYS A 91 -12.29 -10.41 -32.81
N ALA A 92 -12.33 -11.22 -31.74
CA ALA A 92 -12.65 -12.64 -31.83
C ALA A 92 -13.97 -12.91 -31.09
N CYS A 93 -14.96 -13.46 -31.81
CA CYS A 93 -16.23 -13.85 -31.22
C CYS A 93 -16.31 -15.36 -31.06
N ILE A 94 -16.70 -15.82 -29.87
CA ILE A 94 -16.87 -17.24 -29.57
C ILE A 94 -18.32 -17.56 -29.32
N ASP A 95 -18.72 -18.75 -29.74
CA ASP A 95 -19.97 -19.37 -29.34
C ASP A 95 -19.77 -20.06 -27.99
N PHE A 96 -20.08 -19.35 -26.90
CA PHE A 96 -19.86 -19.87 -25.55
C PHE A 96 -20.80 -21.05 -25.22
N THR A 97 -21.86 -21.26 -26.00
CA THR A 97 -22.78 -22.39 -25.82
C THR A 97 -22.22 -23.70 -26.35
N GLN A 98 -21.09 -23.68 -27.08
CA GLN A 98 -20.45 -24.90 -27.58
C GLN A 98 -19.51 -25.56 -26.59
N PHE A 99 -19.16 -24.88 -25.49
CA PHE A 99 -18.33 -25.44 -24.43
C PHE A 99 -19.08 -26.56 -23.69
N ALA A 100 -18.36 -27.60 -23.27
CA ALA A 100 -18.95 -28.83 -22.75
C ALA A 100 -19.75 -28.58 -21.47
N GLU A 101 -19.28 -27.67 -20.64
CA GLU A 101 -19.85 -27.23 -19.38
C GLU A 101 -21.25 -26.62 -19.62
N ILE A 102 -21.37 -25.71 -20.58
CA ILE A 102 -22.63 -25.04 -20.94
C ILE A 102 -23.60 -25.98 -21.65
N LYS A 103 -23.08 -26.88 -22.51
CA LYS A 103 -23.88 -27.94 -23.13
C LYS A 103 -24.55 -28.83 -22.09
N GLN A 104 -23.83 -29.21 -21.04
CA GLN A 104 -24.37 -30.02 -19.96
C GLN A 104 -25.49 -29.32 -19.19
N LEU A 105 -25.35 -28.01 -18.90
CA LEU A 105 -26.43 -27.24 -18.28
C LEU A 105 -27.68 -27.22 -19.17
N LYS A 106 -27.50 -27.01 -20.49
CA LYS A 106 -28.59 -27.00 -21.45
C LYS A 106 -29.28 -28.36 -21.60
N GLU A 107 -28.51 -29.45 -21.64
CA GLU A 107 -29.03 -30.82 -21.70
C GLU A 107 -29.84 -31.19 -20.45
N LYS A 108 -29.40 -30.71 -19.27
CA LYS A 108 -30.09 -30.90 -18.00
C LYS A 108 -31.29 -29.98 -17.78
N GLN A 109 -31.51 -29.01 -18.68
CA GLN A 109 -32.52 -27.95 -18.50
C GLN A 109 -32.34 -27.22 -17.16
N ASP A 110 -31.09 -26.91 -16.81
CA ASP A 110 -30.77 -26.21 -15.57
C ASP A 110 -31.36 -24.79 -15.58
N ASP A 111 -32.07 -24.44 -14.50
CA ASP A 111 -32.73 -23.15 -14.28
C ASP A 111 -32.10 -22.35 -13.13
N GLN A 112 -30.97 -22.81 -12.61
CA GLN A 112 -30.25 -22.13 -11.55
C GLN A 112 -29.30 -21.05 -12.10
N PRO A 113 -29.06 -19.98 -11.33
CA PRO A 113 -28.08 -18.97 -11.70
C PRO A 113 -26.65 -19.50 -11.54
N HIS A 114 -25.82 -19.27 -12.56
CA HIS A 114 -24.42 -19.65 -12.61
C HIS A 114 -23.50 -18.44 -12.82
N THR A 115 -22.22 -18.62 -12.49
CA THR A 115 -21.18 -17.63 -12.80
C THR A 115 -20.31 -18.12 -13.94
N LEU A 116 -20.20 -17.32 -15.01
CA LEU A 116 -19.34 -17.61 -16.15
C LEU A 116 -18.11 -16.69 -16.14
N GLN A 117 -16.93 -17.25 -16.36
CA GLN A 117 -15.72 -16.48 -16.64
C GLN A 117 -15.25 -16.74 -18.07
N ILE A 118 -15.17 -15.67 -18.86
CA ILE A 118 -14.55 -15.71 -20.19
C ILE A 118 -13.05 -15.54 -20.02
N CYS A 119 -12.26 -16.40 -20.62
CA CYS A 119 -10.81 -16.42 -20.41
C CYS A 119 -10.04 -16.75 -21.70
N VAL A 120 -8.73 -16.51 -21.69
CA VAL A 120 -7.82 -16.81 -22.82
C VAL A 120 -6.63 -17.66 -22.36
N ARG A 121 -6.21 -18.61 -23.19
CA ARG A 121 -5.03 -19.46 -22.99
C ARG A 121 -4.05 -19.33 -24.14
N TYR A 122 -2.77 -19.42 -23.82
CA TYR A 122 -1.71 -19.53 -24.81
C TYR A 122 -1.79 -20.86 -25.56
N ARG A 123 -1.48 -20.84 -26.86
CA ARG A 123 -1.43 -22.05 -27.67
C ARG A 123 -0.48 -21.92 -28.84
N GLU A 124 0.38 -22.92 -29.01
CA GLU A 124 1.17 -23.06 -30.23
C GLU A 124 0.39 -23.82 -31.32
N CYS A 125 0.39 -23.26 -32.52
CA CYS A 125 -0.23 -23.85 -33.69
C CYS A 125 0.85 -24.13 -34.75
N PRO A 126 1.17 -25.41 -35.04
CA PRO A 126 2.00 -25.76 -36.18
C PRO A 126 1.34 -25.27 -37.48
N THR A 127 2.12 -24.64 -38.35
CA THR A 127 1.66 -24.07 -39.62
C THR A 127 2.61 -24.47 -40.75
N GLU A 128 2.08 -24.49 -41.98
CA GLU A 128 2.85 -24.78 -43.21
C GLU A 128 3.54 -26.16 -43.16
N GLU A 129 2.79 -27.26 -43.22
CA GLU A 129 3.35 -28.63 -43.29
C GLU A 129 4.18 -28.82 -44.57
N ILE A 130 5.45 -29.23 -44.41
CA ILE A 130 6.38 -29.49 -45.51
C ILE A 130 6.99 -30.90 -45.41
N PRO A 131 7.29 -31.57 -46.54
CA PRO A 131 7.95 -32.88 -46.52
C PRO A 131 9.35 -32.82 -45.90
N VAL A 132 9.70 -33.81 -45.07
CA VAL A 132 11.03 -33.97 -44.46
C VAL A 132 11.96 -34.71 -45.42
N LEU A 133 13.08 -34.09 -45.80
CA LEU A 133 14.01 -34.65 -46.81
C LEU A 133 14.98 -35.72 -46.27
N TYR A 134 15.18 -35.79 -44.94
CA TYR A 134 16.05 -36.76 -44.28
C TYR A 134 15.40 -37.24 -42.99
N ASP A 135 15.11 -38.54 -42.90
CA ASP A 135 14.69 -39.21 -41.67
C ASP A 135 15.88 -39.98 -41.08
N GLU A 136 16.16 -39.80 -39.79
CA GLU A 136 17.25 -40.50 -39.08
C GLU A 136 17.04 -42.03 -39.06
N CYS A 137 15.83 -42.51 -39.36
CA CYS A 137 15.49 -43.91 -39.55
C CYS A 137 14.90 -44.17 -40.96
N GLY A 138 15.60 -43.71 -42.00
CA GLY A 138 15.15 -43.73 -43.39
C GLY A 138 14.41 -45.00 -43.81
N CYS A 139 13.09 -44.89 -43.96
CA CYS A 139 12.20 -45.72 -44.80
C CYS A 139 10.78 -45.13 -44.95
N ASP A 140 10.54 -43.83 -44.74
CA ASP A 140 9.23 -43.21 -45.00
C ASP A 140 9.35 -41.82 -45.64
N ASP A 141 9.23 -41.78 -46.98
CA ASP A 141 9.25 -40.56 -47.79
C ASP A 141 7.95 -39.71 -47.68
N SER A 142 7.00 -40.10 -46.82
CA SER A 142 5.72 -39.40 -46.63
C SER A 142 5.64 -38.54 -45.37
N ARG A 143 6.73 -38.46 -44.59
CA ARG A 143 6.77 -37.69 -43.35
C ARG A 143 6.77 -36.18 -43.63
N CYS A 144 5.77 -35.48 -43.10
CA CYS A 144 5.73 -34.02 -43.05
C CYS A 144 6.11 -33.50 -41.65
N ALA A 145 6.64 -32.29 -41.61
CA ALA A 145 6.85 -31.51 -40.40
C ALA A 145 6.41 -30.06 -40.61
N PRO A 146 5.98 -29.35 -39.55
CA PRO A 146 5.61 -27.95 -39.68
C PRO A 146 6.82 -27.08 -39.99
N ASN A 147 6.69 -26.20 -40.99
CA ASN A 147 7.72 -25.22 -41.35
C ASN A 147 7.79 -24.08 -40.32
N ARG A 148 6.68 -23.79 -39.62
CA ARG A 148 6.58 -22.69 -38.65
C ARG A 148 5.67 -23.07 -37.48
N ILE A 149 6.01 -22.56 -36.29
CA ILE A 149 5.12 -22.54 -35.14
C ILE A 149 4.53 -21.13 -35.01
N LEU A 150 3.19 -21.04 -35.03
CA LEU A 150 2.47 -19.81 -34.74
C LEU A 150 2.10 -19.79 -33.27
N GLU A 151 2.67 -18.84 -32.52
CA GLU A 151 2.19 -18.48 -31.19
C GLU A 151 0.79 -17.85 -31.33
N SER A 152 -0.18 -18.49 -30.69
CA SER A 152 -1.60 -18.18 -30.84
C SER A 152 -2.31 -18.28 -29.49
N TYR A 153 -3.64 -18.26 -29.54
CA TYR A 153 -4.47 -18.30 -28.36
C TYR A 153 -5.72 -19.14 -28.59
N GLU A 154 -6.31 -19.58 -27.50
CA GLU A 154 -7.67 -20.12 -27.48
C GLU A 154 -8.49 -19.41 -26.42
N LEU A 155 -9.76 -19.18 -26.73
CA LEU A 155 -10.72 -18.58 -25.81
C LEU A 155 -11.51 -19.70 -25.12
N GLY A 156 -11.79 -19.51 -23.84
CA GLY A 156 -12.44 -20.50 -22.98
C GLY A 156 -13.53 -19.91 -22.10
N VAL A 157 -14.30 -20.81 -21.50
CA VAL A 157 -15.30 -20.51 -20.48
C VAL A 157 -14.98 -21.35 -19.24
N ILE A 158 -15.01 -20.72 -18.06
CA ILE A 158 -14.97 -21.40 -16.77
C ILE A 158 -16.36 -21.23 -16.15
N LEU A 159 -16.99 -22.35 -15.80
CA LEU A 159 -18.30 -22.40 -15.15
C LEU A 159 -18.11 -22.51 -13.63
N ASP A 160 -18.83 -21.68 -12.87
CA ASP A 160 -18.86 -21.64 -11.41
C ASP A 160 -17.45 -21.72 -10.78
N PRO A 161 -16.55 -20.78 -11.14
CA PRO A 161 -15.23 -20.73 -10.56
C PRO A 161 -15.33 -20.54 -9.03
N PRO A 162 -14.40 -21.11 -8.25
CA PRO A 162 -14.32 -20.78 -6.84
C PRO A 162 -14.14 -19.25 -6.69
N PRO A 163 -14.73 -18.63 -5.65
CA PRO A 163 -14.58 -17.20 -5.44
C PRO A 163 -13.09 -16.83 -5.40
N PRO A 164 -12.68 -15.74 -6.07
CA PRO A 164 -11.28 -15.35 -6.10
C PRO A 164 -10.79 -15.13 -4.66
N PRO A 165 -9.56 -15.57 -4.32
CA PRO A 165 -8.99 -15.22 -3.03
C PRO A 165 -8.95 -13.69 -2.89
N ASP A 166 -9.36 -13.17 -1.74
CA ASP A 166 -9.48 -11.73 -1.47
C ASP A 166 -8.14 -11.04 -1.82
N PRO A 167 -8.13 -10.06 -2.75
CA PRO A 167 -6.89 -9.44 -3.24
C PRO A 167 -6.13 -8.69 -2.15
N PHE A 168 -6.80 -8.32 -1.06
CA PHE A 168 -6.20 -7.92 0.20
C PHE A 168 -6.44 -9.05 1.18
N HIS A 169 -5.37 -9.73 1.58
CA HIS A 169 -5.44 -10.92 2.44
C HIS A 169 -6.47 -10.72 3.55
N SER A 170 -7.62 -11.39 3.43
CA SER A 170 -8.57 -11.48 4.54
C SER A 170 -7.79 -11.93 5.77
N PRO A 171 -8.01 -11.33 6.95
CA PRO A 171 -7.26 -11.68 8.14
C PRO A 171 -7.36 -13.18 8.33
N ALA A 172 -6.22 -13.86 8.35
CA ALA A 172 -6.20 -15.28 8.60
C ALA A 172 -6.52 -15.49 10.08
N LEU A 173 -7.65 -16.15 10.33
CA LEU A 173 -8.09 -16.54 11.66
C LEU A 173 -7.52 -17.92 11.96
N LYS A 174 -6.71 -18.02 13.00
CA LYS A 174 -6.12 -19.30 13.44
C LYS A 174 -6.43 -19.55 14.90
N TRP A 175 -6.78 -20.79 15.23
CA TRP A 175 -6.91 -21.21 16.62
C TRP A 175 -5.54 -21.08 17.29
N ALA A 176 -5.42 -20.19 18.26
CA ALA A 176 -4.17 -20.01 18.97
C ALA A 176 -4.13 -20.90 20.22
N ASP A 177 -5.18 -20.82 21.03
CA ASP A 177 -5.25 -21.53 22.31
C ASP A 177 -6.69 -21.58 22.84
N THR A 178 -6.91 -22.43 23.84
CA THR A 178 -8.13 -22.49 24.65
C THR A 178 -7.79 -22.18 26.09
N ILE A 179 -8.30 -21.07 26.64
CA ILE A 179 -8.14 -20.79 28.06
C ILE A 179 -9.14 -21.65 28.84
N PRO A 180 -8.69 -22.55 29.73
CA PRO A 180 -9.58 -23.34 30.55
C PRO A 180 -10.22 -22.45 31.62
N THR A 181 -11.55 -22.36 31.60
CA THR A 181 -12.32 -21.55 32.56
C THR A 181 -12.94 -22.40 33.67
N PHE A 182 -12.64 -23.71 33.69
CA PHE A 182 -13.11 -24.70 34.67
C PHE A 182 -14.63 -24.95 34.67
N ALA A 183 -15.39 -24.22 33.86
CA ALA A 183 -16.84 -24.32 33.67
C ALA A 183 -17.26 -23.55 32.40
N PRO A 184 -18.45 -23.84 31.83
CA PRO A 184 -19.04 -23.11 30.70
C PRO A 184 -18.92 -21.59 30.86
N ALA A 185 -18.36 -20.91 29.84
CA ALA A 185 -18.15 -19.47 29.86
C ALA A 185 -19.27 -18.74 29.12
N GLN A 186 -19.82 -17.68 29.73
CA GLN A 186 -20.99 -16.97 29.19
C GLN A 186 -20.75 -15.49 28.88
N ARG A 187 -19.82 -14.82 29.55
CA ARG A 187 -19.49 -13.42 29.26
C ARG A 187 -18.02 -13.22 29.50
N ALA A 188 -17.45 -12.23 28.83
CA ALA A 188 -16.09 -11.82 29.11
C ALA A 188 -15.94 -10.31 28.96
N ALA A 189 -14.93 -9.75 29.62
CA ALA A 189 -14.48 -8.38 29.44
C ALA A 189 -12.96 -8.35 29.48
N LEU A 190 -12.37 -7.66 28.51
CA LEU A 190 -10.92 -7.53 28.36
C LEU A 190 -10.48 -6.14 28.84
N HIS A 191 -9.42 -6.11 29.64
CA HIS A 191 -8.67 -4.90 29.94
C HIS A 191 -7.19 -5.11 29.57
N GLU A 192 -6.80 -4.55 28.44
CA GLU A 192 -5.51 -4.85 27.82
C GLU A 192 -4.33 -4.21 28.56
N ASP A 193 -4.50 -3.03 29.15
CA ASP A 193 -3.41 -2.32 29.83
C ASP A 193 -2.95 -3.04 31.09
N THR A 194 -3.88 -3.72 31.77
CA THR A 194 -3.55 -4.59 32.93
C THR A 194 -3.30 -6.04 32.53
N LYS A 195 -3.41 -6.37 31.23
CA LYS A 195 -3.27 -7.74 30.70
C LYS A 195 -4.22 -8.72 31.40
N ARG A 196 -5.49 -8.32 31.55
CA ARG A 196 -6.51 -9.12 32.23
C ARG A 196 -7.74 -9.34 31.37
N LEU A 197 -8.15 -10.59 31.27
CA LEU A 197 -9.45 -11.01 30.77
C LEU A 197 -10.26 -11.53 31.95
N TYR A 198 -11.48 -11.02 32.13
CA TYR A 198 -12.41 -11.49 33.14
C TYR A 198 -13.49 -12.30 32.46
N VAL A 199 -13.69 -13.55 32.85
CA VAL A 199 -14.66 -14.46 32.25
C VAL A 199 -15.70 -14.86 33.30
N LEU A 200 -16.97 -14.60 33.02
CA LEU A 200 -18.08 -15.10 33.85
C LEU A 200 -18.42 -16.51 33.41
N THR A 201 -18.36 -17.43 34.37
CA THR A 201 -18.59 -18.86 34.18
C THR A 201 -19.81 -19.32 34.96
N VAL A 202 -20.49 -20.35 34.45
CA VAL A 202 -21.64 -20.97 35.10
C VAL A 202 -21.37 -22.46 35.29
N GLU A 203 -21.49 -22.91 36.53
CA GLU A 203 -21.32 -24.29 36.95
C GLU A 203 -22.68 -24.86 37.39
N GLY A 204 -23.08 -25.98 36.77
CA GLY A 204 -24.42 -26.54 36.96
C GLY A 204 -25.52 -25.58 36.50
N ALA A 205 -26.61 -25.47 37.26
CA ALA A 205 -27.78 -24.70 36.85
C ALA A 205 -27.69 -23.19 37.19
N SER A 206 -26.85 -22.77 38.15
CA SER A 206 -26.87 -21.40 38.66
C SER A 206 -25.63 -20.91 39.40
N ALA A 207 -24.64 -21.76 39.70
CA ALA A 207 -23.47 -21.31 40.45
C ALA A 207 -22.52 -20.55 39.52
N THR A 208 -22.29 -19.25 39.78
CA THR A 208 -21.42 -18.45 38.91
C THR A 208 -20.13 -18.01 39.58
N SER A 209 -19.07 -17.90 38.77
CA SER A 209 -17.75 -17.42 39.20
C SER A 209 -17.16 -16.47 38.16
N VAL A 210 -16.36 -15.51 38.63
CA VAL A 210 -15.48 -14.72 37.76
C VAL A 210 -14.14 -15.43 37.71
N VAL A 211 -13.68 -15.77 36.52
CA VAL A 211 -12.33 -16.25 36.26
C VAL A 211 -11.50 -15.08 35.76
N GLN A 212 -10.49 -14.68 36.53
CA GLN A 212 -9.51 -13.69 36.10
C GLN A 212 -8.38 -14.41 35.39
N VAL A 213 -8.10 -14.02 34.16
CA VAL A 213 -7.08 -14.62 33.30
C VAL A 213 -6.02 -13.57 32.97
N ASN A 214 -4.75 -13.96 33.09
CA ASN A 214 -3.65 -13.16 32.58
C ASN A 214 -3.46 -13.43 31.07
N THR A 215 -3.63 -12.40 30.24
CA THR A 215 -3.60 -12.57 28.77
C THR A 215 -2.21 -12.83 28.19
N THR A 216 -1.16 -12.74 29.02
CA THR A 216 0.23 -12.98 28.58
C THR A 216 0.64 -14.45 28.74
N ASN A 217 0.32 -15.06 29.89
CA ASN A 217 0.71 -16.43 30.21
C ASN A 217 -0.48 -17.40 30.39
N HIS A 218 -1.71 -16.90 30.23
CA HIS A 218 -2.96 -17.64 30.32
C HIS A 218 -3.24 -18.26 31.70
N ASP A 219 -2.56 -17.80 32.76
CA ASP A 219 -2.88 -18.19 34.13
C ASP A 219 -4.28 -17.72 34.50
N ALA A 220 -5.11 -18.65 34.99
CA ALA A 220 -6.50 -18.41 35.33
C ALA A 220 -6.76 -18.65 36.83
N VAL A 221 -7.42 -17.69 37.50
CA VAL A 221 -7.81 -17.78 38.91
C VAL A 221 -9.32 -17.57 39.03
N LYS A 222 -10.01 -18.52 39.68
CA LYS A 222 -11.47 -18.55 39.85
C LYS A 222 -11.90 -17.90 41.17
N PHE A 223 -12.89 -17.01 41.10
CA PHE A 223 -13.49 -16.31 42.24
C PHE A 223 -15.02 -16.54 42.26
N PRO A 224 -15.57 -17.30 43.23
CA PRO A 224 -17.00 -17.54 43.35
C PRO A 224 -17.80 -16.27 43.65
N LEU A 225 -18.89 -16.01 42.93
CA LEU A 225 -19.76 -14.85 43.18
C LEU A 225 -20.81 -15.10 44.30
N ASN A 226 -21.10 -16.37 44.61
CA ASN A 226 -22.15 -16.80 45.54
C ASN A 226 -23.56 -16.28 45.19
N ARG A 227 -23.76 -15.95 43.93
CA ARG A 227 -25.03 -15.52 43.31
C ARG A 227 -24.93 -15.72 41.80
N VAL A 228 -26.00 -15.49 41.06
CA VAL A 228 -26.01 -15.72 39.61
C VAL A 228 -25.63 -14.47 38.84
N GLY A 229 -24.44 -14.43 38.22
CA GLY A 229 -24.02 -13.36 37.33
C GLY A 229 -24.76 -13.39 35.99
N ARG A 230 -24.94 -12.22 35.37
CA ARG A 230 -25.67 -12.03 34.11
C ARG A 230 -24.88 -11.24 33.05
N GLU A 231 -24.12 -10.25 33.48
CA GLU A 231 -23.32 -9.39 32.59
C GLU A 231 -22.10 -8.87 33.34
N LEU A 232 -21.02 -8.53 32.63
CA LEU A 232 -19.85 -7.92 33.24
C LEU A 232 -19.19 -6.88 32.33
N ALA A 233 -18.53 -5.90 32.95
CA ALA A 233 -17.71 -4.90 32.27
C ALA A 233 -16.56 -4.47 33.18
N VAL A 234 -15.47 -4.01 32.60
CA VAL A 234 -14.30 -3.54 33.34
C VAL A 234 -14.17 -2.02 33.19
N SER A 235 -13.79 -1.33 34.26
CA SER A 235 -13.56 0.13 34.21
C SER A 235 -12.42 0.47 33.25
N GLN A 236 -12.47 1.69 32.71
CA GLN A 236 -11.46 2.19 31.76
C GLN A 236 -10.05 2.24 32.36
N ASP A 237 -9.91 2.41 33.68
CA ASP A 237 -8.63 2.37 34.38
C ASP A 237 -8.24 0.97 34.86
N GLY A 238 -9.08 -0.05 34.62
CA GLY A 238 -8.87 -1.43 34.99
C GLY A 238 -8.94 -1.73 36.49
N LYS A 239 -9.27 -0.74 37.34
CA LYS A 239 -9.30 -0.90 38.81
C LYS A 239 -10.59 -1.51 39.34
N ARG A 240 -11.66 -1.49 38.55
CA ARG A 240 -12.98 -1.95 38.98
C ARG A 240 -13.56 -2.92 37.98
N LEU A 241 -14.13 -4.01 38.49
CA LEU A 241 -14.93 -4.93 37.70
C LEU A 241 -16.40 -4.76 38.10
N TYR A 242 -17.22 -4.43 37.12
CA TYR A 242 -18.66 -4.29 37.24
C TYR A 242 -19.32 -5.62 36.88
N VAL A 243 -20.08 -6.20 37.81
CA VAL A 243 -20.81 -7.44 37.58
C VAL A 243 -22.28 -7.23 37.88
N VAL A 244 -23.14 -7.45 36.90
CA VAL A 244 -24.59 -7.54 37.13
C VAL A 244 -24.91 -8.94 37.59
N ALA A 245 -25.57 -9.06 38.75
CA ALA A 245 -25.92 -10.34 39.31
C ALA A 245 -27.30 -10.34 39.95
N GLU A 246 -27.88 -11.53 40.09
CA GLU A 246 -29.09 -11.72 40.87
C GLU A 246 -28.85 -11.39 42.36
N PRO A 247 -29.84 -10.80 43.03
CA PRO A 247 -29.79 -10.55 44.46
C PRO A 247 -29.67 -11.87 45.24
N ALA A 248 -28.76 -11.91 46.21
CA ALA A 248 -28.40 -13.15 46.91
C ALA A 248 -29.53 -13.76 47.77
N ALA A 249 -30.51 -12.96 48.20
CA ALA A 249 -31.55 -13.38 49.14
C ALA A 249 -32.91 -13.69 48.48
N ASP A 250 -33.25 -13.03 47.38
CA ASP A 250 -34.57 -13.12 46.74
C ASP A 250 -34.48 -12.78 45.25
N PRO A 251 -34.49 -13.78 44.34
CA PRO A 251 -34.32 -13.56 42.89
C PRO A 251 -35.48 -12.78 42.25
N THR A 252 -36.56 -12.48 42.99
CA THR A 252 -37.67 -11.63 42.50
C THR A 252 -37.39 -10.12 42.67
N LYS A 253 -36.30 -9.76 43.38
CA LYS A 253 -35.85 -8.38 43.56
C LYS A 253 -35.07 -7.87 42.34
N PRO A 254 -34.82 -6.55 42.24
CA PRO A 254 -34.02 -6.00 41.15
C PRO A 254 -32.63 -6.64 41.10
N LEU A 255 -32.07 -6.77 39.89
CA LEU A 255 -30.67 -7.16 39.71
C LEU A 255 -29.76 -6.15 40.41
N GLN A 256 -28.60 -6.61 40.86
CA GLN A 256 -27.64 -5.81 41.58
C GLN A 256 -26.38 -5.58 40.74
N LEU A 257 -25.89 -4.35 40.73
CA LEU A 257 -24.57 -3.99 40.24
C LEU A 257 -23.56 -4.17 41.37
N LEU A 258 -22.67 -5.14 41.22
CA LEU A 258 -21.52 -5.33 42.09
C LEU A 258 -20.33 -4.57 41.53
N VAL A 259 -19.73 -3.70 42.36
CA VAL A 259 -18.47 -3.02 42.04
C VAL A 259 -17.36 -3.74 42.79
N LEU A 260 -16.58 -4.54 42.08
CA LEU A 260 -15.48 -5.33 42.65
C LEU A 260 -14.13 -4.64 42.43
N ASP A 261 -13.22 -4.81 43.38
CA ASP A 261 -11.83 -4.36 43.24
C ASP A 261 -11.02 -5.41 42.46
N THR A 262 -10.44 -5.02 41.32
CA THR A 262 -9.66 -5.95 40.48
C THR A 262 -8.33 -6.35 41.12
N ALA A 263 -7.84 -5.58 42.11
CA ALA A 263 -6.66 -5.94 42.89
C ALA A 263 -6.95 -7.07 43.91
N ASN A 264 -8.22 -7.25 44.30
CA ASN A 264 -8.63 -8.30 45.23
C ASN A 264 -10.09 -8.73 45.02
N LEU A 265 -10.32 -9.55 43.99
CA LEU A 265 -11.65 -10.08 43.65
C LEU A 265 -12.24 -11.03 44.72
N ALA A 266 -11.42 -11.51 45.67
CA ALA A 266 -11.90 -12.33 46.78
C ALA A 266 -12.50 -11.49 47.93
N ALA A 267 -12.26 -10.18 47.95
CA ALA A 267 -12.87 -9.28 48.92
C ALA A 267 -14.37 -9.07 48.64
N ALA A 268 -15.09 -8.57 49.65
CA ALA A 268 -16.47 -8.14 49.45
C ALA A 268 -16.54 -7.00 48.41
N PRO A 269 -17.63 -6.88 47.63
CA PRO A 269 -17.81 -5.78 46.71
C PRO A 269 -17.62 -4.43 47.39
N LEU A 270 -16.88 -3.52 46.74
CA LEU A 270 -16.73 -2.12 47.18
C LEU A 270 -18.09 -1.46 47.33
N GLN A 271 -19.01 -1.76 46.40
CA GLN A 271 -20.39 -1.33 46.44
C GLN A 271 -21.30 -2.42 45.87
N THR A 272 -22.54 -2.45 46.36
CA THR A 272 -23.64 -3.27 45.81
C THR A 272 -24.85 -2.35 45.67
N LEU A 273 -25.32 -2.16 44.44
CA LEU A 273 -26.38 -1.21 44.11
C LEU A 273 -27.54 -1.93 43.42
N ASP A 274 -28.77 -1.69 43.86
CA ASP A 274 -29.95 -2.20 43.15
C ASP A 274 -30.16 -1.42 41.85
N ILE A 275 -30.35 -2.16 40.74
CA ILE A 275 -30.69 -1.61 39.43
C ILE A 275 -32.22 -1.55 39.34
N ALA A 276 -32.81 -0.46 39.82
CA ALA A 276 -34.27 -0.33 39.91
C ALA A 276 -34.98 -0.61 38.57
N GLY A 277 -36.03 -1.45 38.58
CA GLY A 277 -36.81 -1.81 37.39
C GLY A 277 -36.25 -2.98 36.57
N SER A 278 -35.15 -3.60 37.01
CA SER A 278 -34.52 -4.75 36.33
C SER A 278 -35.07 -6.12 36.75
N GLU A 279 -36.15 -6.18 37.53
CA GLU A 279 -36.71 -7.45 38.02
C GLU A 279 -37.13 -8.32 36.83
N ASN A 280 -36.59 -9.54 36.75
CA ASN A 280 -36.80 -10.48 35.65
C ASN A 280 -36.49 -9.89 34.26
N SER A 281 -35.51 -8.98 34.17
CA SER A 281 -35.07 -8.34 32.92
C SER A 281 -33.60 -8.60 32.65
N ALA A 282 -33.19 -8.52 31.39
CA ALA A 282 -31.78 -8.48 31.03
C ALA A 282 -31.22 -7.06 31.19
N VAL A 283 -29.97 -6.95 31.65
CA VAL A 283 -29.25 -5.68 31.72
C VAL A 283 -28.00 -5.76 30.85
N LYS A 284 -27.80 -4.74 30.02
CA LYS A 284 -26.60 -4.59 29.18
C LYS A 284 -25.72 -3.48 29.70
N LEU A 285 -24.42 -3.76 29.82
CA LEU A 285 -23.43 -2.79 30.27
C LEU A 285 -22.62 -2.26 29.09
N ALA A 286 -22.31 -0.98 29.12
CA ALA A 286 -21.38 -0.34 28.19
C ALA A 286 -20.52 0.70 28.90
N LEU A 287 -19.30 0.91 28.41
CA LEU A 287 -18.35 1.87 28.98
C LEU A 287 -18.20 3.05 28.03
N ALA A 288 -18.41 4.26 28.54
CA ALA A 288 -18.09 5.47 27.81
C ALA A 288 -16.57 5.77 27.86
N PRO A 289 -16.01 6.45 26.84
CA PRO A 289 -14.59 6.81 26.81
C PRO A 289 -14.17 7.81 27.89
N ASP A 290 -15.13 8.45 28.56
CA ASP A 290 -14.89 9.33 29.71
C ASP A 290 -14.97 8.57 31.06
N GLY A 291 -15.07 7.24 31.01
CA GLY A 291 -15.07 6.34 32.16
C GLY A 291 -16.45 6.11 32.78
N ARG A 292 -17.52 6.74 32.29
CA ARG A 292 -18.87 6.52 32.79
C ARG A 292 -19.38 5.13 32.41
N LEU A 293 -20.06 4.47 33.34
CA LEU A 293 -20.71 3.18 33.11
C LEU A 293 -22.17 3.41 32.72
N LEU A 294 -22.60 2.77 31.64
CA LEU A 294 -23.98 2.75 31.20
C LEU A 294 -24.58 1.36 31.49
N ALA A 295 -25.82 1.34 31.96
CA ALA A 295 -26.60 0.11 32.11
C ALA A 295 -27.98 0.29 31.47
N HIS A 296 -28.29 -0.50 30.44
CA HIS A 296 -29.63 -0.51 29.83
C HIS A 296 -30.45 -1.67 30.38
N ILE A 297 -31.70 -1.39 30.77
CA ILE A 297 -32.66 -2.37 31.29
C ILE A 297 -33.61 -2.75 30.17
N ASN A 298 -33.60 -4.03 29.76
CA ASN A 298 -34.44 -4.51 28.68
C ASN A 298 -35.85 -4.91 29.17
N LYS A 299 -36.58 -3.95 29.75
CA LYS A 299 -37.96 -4.09 30.21
C LYS A 299 -38.63 -2.72 30.21
N ALA A 300 -39.87 -2.66 29.74
CA ALA A 300 -40.64 -1.41 29.66
C ALA A 300 -40.64 -0.64 31.01
N PRO A 301 -40.29 0.66 31.03
CA PRO A 301 -40.16 1.58 29.89
C PRO A 301 -38.83 1.52 29.12
N GLY A 302 -37.84 0.75 29.60
CA GLY A 302 -36.57 0.55 28.93
C GLY A 302 -35.54 1.63 29.24
N ASN A 303 -35.22 1.75 30.53
CA ASN A 303 -34.35 2.82 31.01
C ASN A 303 -32.87 2.51 30.78
N ALA A 304 -32.14 3.51 30.29
CA ALA A 304 -30.68 3.58 30.35
C ALA A 304 -30.25 4.37 31.60
N LEU A 305 -29.40 3.77 32.41
CA LEU A 305 -28.80 4.36 33.60
C LEU A 305 -27.38 4.80 33.28
N ILE A 306 -27.04 6.05 33.59
CA ILE A 306 -25.69 6.61 33.40
C ILE A 306 -25.08 6.87 34.78
N TYR A 307 -24.13 6.03 35.16
CA TYR A 307 -23.37 6.16 36.39
C TYR A 307 -22.15 7.07 36.19
N GLN A 308 -21.78 7.82 37.23
CA GLN A 308 -20.52 8.56 37.24
C GLN A 308 -19.34 7.59 37.36
N THR A 309 -18.13 8.04 37.03
CA THR A 309 -16.90 7.22 37.00
C THR A 309 -16.60 6.54 38.34
N ASP A 310 -16.93 7.21 39.45
CA ASP A 310 -16.71 6.71 40.80
C ASP A 310 -17.90 5.93 41.38
N ILE A 311 -19.06 5.95 40.70
CA ILE A 311 -20.30 5.29 41.09
C ILE A 311 -20.75 5.68 42.52
N THR A 312 -20.43 6.90 42.99
CA THR A 312 -20.82 7.32 44.35
C THR A 312 -22.21 7.93 44.43
N LEU A 313 -22.71 8.46 43.30
CA LEU A 313 -24.00 9.11 43.18
C LEU A 313 -25.01 8.23 42.45
N ALA A 314 -26.30 8.49 42.70
CA ALA A 314 -27.38 7.85 41.96
C ALA A 314 -27.24 8.09 40.44
N PRO A 315 -27.50 7.07 39.59
CA PRO A 315 -27.36 7.23 38.16
C PRO A 315 -28.40 8.20 37.60
N LYS A 316 -28.05 8.88 36.51
CA LYS A 316 -29.05 9.57 35.70
C LYS A 316 -29.87 8.53 34.93
N VAL A 317 -31.18 8.68 34.93
CA VAL A 317 -32.12 7.75 34.28
C VAL A 317 -32.66 8.39 33.02
N VAL A 318 -32.54 7.69 31.89
CA VAL A 318 -33.05 8.12 30.58
C VAL A 318 -33.93 7.03 30.01
N ALA A 319 -35.16 7.35 29.60
CA ALA A 319 -36.00 6.40 28.88
C ALA A 319 -35.48 6.25 27.44
N LEU A 320 -34.95 5.08 27.09
CA LEU A 320 -34.39 4.79 25.76
C LEU A 320 -35.32 3.90 24.93
N GLY A 321 -36.06 3.00 25.58
CA GLY A 321 -36.97 2.06 24.93
C GLY A 321 -36.76 0.63 25.38
N ALA A 322 -37.81 -0.19 25.30
CA ALA A 322 -37.76 -1.63 25.58
C ALA A 322 -37.38 -2.41 24.31
N ASN A 323 -37.10 -3.71 24.45
CA ASN A 323 -36.72 -4.63 23.36
C ASN A 323 -35.38 -4.29 22.68
N LEU A 324 -34.52 -3.53 23.37
CA LEU A 324 -33.23 -3.19 22.82
C LEU A 324 -32.26 -4.35 22.97
N VAL A 325 -31.50 -4.59 21.92
CA VAL A 325 -30.35 -5.48 21.91
C VAL A 325 -29.08 -4.65 21.90
N ASP A 326 -28.13 -5.14 22.70
CA ASP A 326 -26.82 -4.55 22.92
C ASP A 326 -26.84 -3.08 23.37
N LEU A 327 -25.66 -2.54 23.65
CA LEU A 327 -25.47 -1.11 23.90
C LEU A 327 -24.04 -0.73 23.54
N GLU A 328 -23.85 -0.04 22.43
CA GLU A 328 -22.50 0.27 21.91
C GLU A 328 -22.24 1.78 21.90
N VAL A 329 -21.03 2.18 22.32
CA VAL A 329 -20.69 3.59 22.52
C VAL A 329 -19.73 4.08 21.43
N SER A 330 -20.12 5.12 20.69
CA SER A 330 -19.23 5.84 19.78
C SER A 330 -18.43 6.89 20.56
N ALA A 331 -17.11 6.74 20.54
CA ALA A 331 -16.22 7.61 21.26
C ALA A 331 -16.15 9.02 20.67
N GLU A 332 -16.21 9.15 19.34
CA GLU A 332 -16.15 10.44 18.65
C GLU A 332 -17.37 11.31 18.93
N ARG A 333 -18.54 10.69 19.15
CA ARG A 333 -19.81 11.42 19.22
C ARG A 333 -20.37 11.56 20.62
N GLY A 334 -19.79 10.88 21.62
CA GLY A 334 -20.34 10.85 22.98
C GLY A 334 -21.78 10.31 23.02
N ARG A 335 -22.08 9.36 22.12
CA ARG A 335 -23.41 8.76 21.93
C ARG A 335 -23.34 7.25 22.13
N ALA A 336 -24.40 6.68 22.69
CA ALA A 336 -24.61 5.23 22.72
C ALA A 336 -25.76 4.84 21.78
N TYR A 337 -25.65 3.67 21.18
CA TYR A 337 -26.57 3.14 20.18
C TYR A 337 -27.06 1.76 20.61
N ALA A 338 -28.35 1.51 20.44
CA ALA A 338 -28.96 0.22 20.71
C ALA A 338 -30.06 -0.07 19.68
N ALA A 339 -30.14 -1.30 19.18
CA ALA A 339 -31.13 -1.65 18.17
C ALA A 339 -32.38 -2.25 18.81
N ASP A 340 -33.55 -1.88 18.32
CA ASP A 340 -34.84 -2.35 18.80
C ASP A 340 -35.30 -3.55 17.99
N THR A 341 -35.54 -4.69 18.64
CA THR A 341 -35.99 -5.91 17.94
C THR A 341 -37.45 -5.85 17.49
N ALA A 342 -38.27 -4.99 18.09
CA ALA A 342 -39.69 -4.86 17.77
C ALA A 342 -39.95 -3.77 16.72
N SER A 343 -39.30 -2.60 16.85
CA SER A 343 -39.46 -1.49 15.92
C SER A 343 -38.43 -1.46 14.79
N HIS A 344 -37.37 -2.26 14.90
CA HIS A 344 -36.24 -2.32 13.97
C HIS A 344 -35.49 -0.99 13.80
N ASN A 345 -35.66 -0.06 14.74
CA ASN A 345 -34.95 1.21 14.76
C ASN A 345 -33.68 1.13 15.61
N VAL A 346 -32.73 2.04 15.38
CA VAL A 346 -31.59 2.23 16.28
C VAL A 346 -31.85 3.44 17.17
N HIS A 347 -32.00 3.21 18.47
CA HIS A 347 -32.15 4.27 19.46
C HIS A 347 -30.81 4.89 19.79
N VAL A 348 -30.82 6.20 20.03
CA VAL A 348 -29.61 7.00 20.26
C VAL A 348 -29.70 7.67 21.62
N LEU A 349 -28.67 7.48 22.43
CA LEU A 349 -28.54 8.10 23.76
C LEU A 349 -27.39 9.10 23.75
N ASN A 350 -27.67 10.36 24.07
CA ASN A 350 -26.65 11.37 24.34
C ASN A 350 -26.11 11.19 25.76
N ILE A 351 -24.85 10.79 25.88
CA ILE A 351 -24.26 10.43 27.18
C ILE A 351 -24.00 11.70 28.02
N ALA A 352 -23.47 12.75 27.42
CA ALA A 352 -23.18 14.01 28.12
C ALA A 352 -24.47 14.74 28.56
N GLY A 353 -25.43 14.85 27.65
CA GLY A 353 -26.74 15.47 27.90
C GLY A 353 -27.67 14.62 28.76
N ALA A 354 -27.41 13.32 28.90
CA ALA A 354 -28.29 12.36 29.56
C ALA A 354 -29.73 12.43 29.03
N ALA A 355 -29.86 12.36 27.71
CA ALA A 355 -31.14 12.46 27.01
C ALA A 355 -31.18 11.53 25.79
N SER A 356 -32.36 11.01 25.48
CA SER A 356 -32.61 10.28 24.23
C SER A 356 -32.61 11.26 23.05
N GLU A 357 -31.97 10.89 21.96
CA GLU A 357 -32.05 11.59 20.68
C GLU A 357 -33.05 10.87 19.74
N PRO A 358 -33.48 11.50 18.63
CA PRO A 358 -34.31 10.83 17.63
C PRO A 358 -33.67 9.52 17.19
N ALA A 359 -34.44 8.43 17.26
CA ALA A 359 -33.99 7.14 16.75
C ALA A 359 -33.67 7.25 15.26
N LEU A 360 -32.69 6.46 14.81
CA LEU A 360 -32.41 6.29 13.40
C LEU A 360 -33.53 5.44 12.81
N THR A 361 -34.54 6.13 12.29
CA THR A 361 -35.69 5.52 11.62
C THR A 361 -35.35 5.31 10.15
N ASN A 362 -35.50 4.08 9.65
CA ASN A 362 -35.46 3.74 8.23
C ASN A 362 -34.10 3.96 7.49
N PRO A 363 -32.96 3.38 7.91
CA PRO A 363 -32.03 2.84 6.93
C PRO A 363 -32.58 1.48 6.44
N PRO A 364 -32.74 1.24 5.13
CA PRO A 364 -33.05 -0.11 4.66
C PRO A 364 -31.84 -0.97 5.08
N PRO A 365 -31.91 -2.13 5.78
CA PRO A 365 -33.00 -3.09 5.85
C PRO A 365 -33.03 -3.82 7.22
N LEU A 366 -33.09 -3.13 8.37
CA LEU A 366 -33.32 -3.83 9.65
C LEU A 366 -34.72 -4.47 9.58
N THR A 367 -34.79 -5.74 9.20
CA THR A 367 -36.02 -6.33 8.62
C THR A 367 -36.65 -7.40 9.49
N SER A 368 -35.96 -7.91 10.53
CA SER A 368 -36.61 -8.86 11.43
C SER A 368 -36.04 -8.98 12.84
N ALA A 369 -34.72 -9.06 13.04
CA ALA A 369 -34.18 -9.36 14.38
C ALA A 369 -32.71 -8.93 14.55
N PRO A 370 -32.44 -7.65 14.88
CA PRO A 370 -31.09 -7.27 15.29
C PRO A 370 -30.65 -8.12 16.49
N SER A 371 -29.42 -8.62 16.48
CA SER A 371 -28.87 -9.47 17.55
C SER A 371 -27.73 -8.81 18.31
N ALA A 372 -26.92 -8.00 17.63
CA ALA A 372 -25.79 -7.29 18.19
C ALA A 372 -25.43 -6.06 17.36
N LEU A 373 -24.64 -5.17 17.95
CA LEU A 373 -24.13 -3.97 17.31
C LEU A 373 -22.61 -3.90 17.48
N ALA A 374 -21.93 -3.17 16.58
CA ALA A 374 -20.57 -2.72 16.84
C ALA A 374 -20.32 -1.36 16.19
N ILE A 375 -19.59 -0.49 16.90
CA ILE A 375 -19.06 0.73 16.30
C ILE A 375 -17.85 0.38 15.43
N VAL A 376 -17.92 0.79 14.17
CA VAL A 376 -16.84 0.62 13.21
C VAL A 376 -16.17 1.97 13.02
N LYS A 377 -14.95 2.10 13.53
CA LYS A 377 -14.17 3.34 13.39
C LYS A 377 -13.88 3.62 11.93
N ASN A 378 -13.99 4.88 11.53
CA ASN A 378 -13.77 5.29 10.16
C ASN A 378 -12.74 6.42 10.14
N ILE A 379 -11.45 6.11 10.05
CA ILE A 379 -10.39 7.10 10.29
C ILE A 379 -10.53 8.31 9.35
N GLY A 380 -10.71 9.50 9.92
CA GLY A 380 -10.86 10.76 9.16
C GLY A 380 -12.27 11.00 8.61
N LEU A 381 -13.21 10.10 8.87
CA LEU A 381 -14.62 10.17 8.50
C LEU A 381 -15.48 9.85 9.74
N PRO A 382 -16.80 10.05 9.70
CA PRO A 382 -17.62 9.71 10.85
C PRO A 382 -17.72 8.20 11.06
N ASP A 383 -17.70 7.77 12.32
CA ASP A 383 -17.97 6.39 12.74
C ASP A 383 -19.20 5.78 12.03
N LEU A 384 -19.08 4.50 11.69
CA LEU A 384 -20.16 3.68 11.17
C LEU A 384 -20.68 2.73 12.26
N LEU A 385 -21.85 2.14 12.00
CA LEU A 385 -22.49 1.18 12.88
C LEU A 385 -22.77 -0.11 12.12
N ALA A 386 -22.16 -1.21 12.56
CA ALA A 386 -22.49 -2.53 12.08
C ALA A 386 -23.61 -3.13 12.93
N VAL A 387 -24.60 -3.75 12.30
CA VAL A 387 -25.73 -4.40 12.96
C VAL A 387 -25.89 -5.81 12.42
N ALA A 388 -25.80 -6.81 13.28
CA ALA A 388 -26.10 -8.20 12.94
C ALA A 388 -27.61 -8.44 12.98
N ASP A 389 -28.12 -9.18 11.99
CA ASP A 389 -29.49 -9.68 11.91
C ASP A 389 -29.46 -11.20 11.92
N PHE A 390 -29.82 -11.76 13.08
CA PHE A 390 -29.72 -13.19 13.31
C PHE A 390 -30.65 -13.98 12.40
N SER A 391 -31.90 -13.55 12.24
CA SER A 391 -32.94 -14.31 11.55
C SER A 391 -32.76 -14.25 10.03
N ASN A 392 -32.40 -13.09 9.48
CA ASN A 392 -32.18 -12.92 8.04
C ASN A 392 -30.79 -13.33 7.59
N LYS A 393 -29.91 -13.74 8.51
CA LYS A 393 -28.52 -14.12 8.24
C LYS A 393 -27.74 -13.00 7.53
N LYS A 394 -27.91 -11.77 7.99
CA LYS A 394 -27.31 -10.58 7.37
C LYS A 394 -26.54 -9.76 8.38
N VAL A 395 -25.56 -9.00 7.89
CA VAL A 395 -24.97 -7.87 8.63
C VAL A 395 -25.15 -6.61 7.79
N TYR A 396 -25.62 -5.55 8.43
CA TYR A 396 -25.81 -4.24 7.81
C TYR A 396 -24.75 -3.26 8.32
N LEU A 397 -24.16 -2.50 7.41
CA LEU A 397 -23.26 -1.40 7.74
C LEU A 397 -24.00 -0.09 7.52
N LEU A 398 -24.14 0.71 8.58
CA LEU A 398 -24.92 1.94 8.59
C LEU A 398 -24.02 3.15 8.80
N SER A 399 -24.28 4.23 8.05
CA SER A 399 -23.74 5.54 8.34
C SER A 399 -24.52 6.16 9.50
N LEU A 400 -23.80 6.80 10.41
CA LEU A 400 -24.40 7.53 11.53
C LEU A 400 -24.65 9.02 11.20
N SER A 401 -24.07 9.57 10.12
CA SER A 401 -24.36 10.95 9.66
C SER A 401 -23.95 11.18 8.20
N PRO A 402 -24.89 11.54 7.30
CA PRO A 402 -26.34 11.36 7.48
C PRO A 402 -26.65 9.88 7.69
N ALA A 403 -27.72 9.58 8.42
CA ALA A 403 -28.11 8.20 8.68
C ALA A 403 -28.51 7.49 7.37
N GLY A 404 -27.96 6.30 7.12
CA GLY A 404 -28.26 5.58 5.87
C GLY A 404 -27.55 4.22 5.79
N LEU A 405 -27.98 3.38 4.86
CA LEU A 405 -27.30 2.11 4.55
C LEU A 405 -26.04 2.39 3.73
N VAL A 406 -24.92 1.80 4.17
CA VAL A 406 -23.66 1.79 3.43
C VAL A 406 -23.53 0.50 2.62
N GLY A 407 -23.79 -0.65 3.24
CA GLY A 407 -23.68 -1.95 2.59
C GLY A 407 -24.30 -3.07 3.41
N THR A 408 -24.48 -4.24 2.78
CA THR A 408 -25.03 -5.45 3.42
C THR A 408 -24.17 -6.66 3.06
N VAL A 409 -24.04 -7.60 3.99
CA VAL A 409 -23.38 -8.90 3.76
C VAL A 409 -24.32 -10.02 4.15
N ASP A 410 -24.40 -11.02 3.27
CA ASP A 410 -25.14 -12.25 3.49
C ASP A 410 -24.24 -13.35 4.08
N PHE A 411 -24.81 -14.12 5.02
CA PHE A 411 -24.17 -15.25 5.67
C PHE A 411 -24.95 -16.54 5.44
N THR A 412 -24.26 -17.66 5.39
CA THR A 412 -24.89 -19.00 5.38
C THR A 412 -25.37 -19.42 6.77
N ARG A 413 -24.76 -18.86 7.82
CA ARG A 413 -25.03 -19.09 9.26
C ARG A 413 -25.61 -17.84 9.91
N ASN A 414 -26.17 -17.96 11.11
CA ASN A 414 -26.89 -16.87 11.78
C ASN A 414 -25.93 -15.95 12.57
N PRO A 415 -25.78 -14.66 12.23
CA PRO A 415 -24.94 -13.71 12.97
C PRO A 415 -25.49 -13.44 14.38
N GLN A 416 -24.72 -13.77 15.41
CA GLN A 416 -25.12 -13.69 16.81
C GLN A 416 -24.49 -12.50 17.54
N ASP A 417 -23.21 -12.24 17.31
CA ASP A 417 -22.46 -11.14 17.89
C ASP A 417 -21.40 -10.66 16.91
N LEU A 418 -20.90 -9.43 17.07
CA LEU A 418 -19.87 -8.90 16.19
C LEU A 418 -18.98 -7.88 16.90
N VAL A 419 -17.76 -7.72 16.41
CA VAL A 419 -16.85 -6.68 16.87
C VAL A 419 -16.03 -6.14 15.71
N ALA A 420 -15.81 -4.83 15.67
CA ALA A 420 -14.97 -4.20 14.67
C ALA A 420 -13.49 -4.28 15.08
N SER A 421 -12.62 -4.49 14.10
CA SER A 421 -11.18 -4.30 14.28
C SER A 421 -10.86 -2.87 14.77
N PRO A 422 -9.75 -2.64 15.50
CA PRO A 422 -9.40 -1.31 16.00
C PRO A 422 -9.28 -0.22 14.92
N GLY A 423 -8.87 -0.58 13.70
CA GLY A 423 -8.80 0.32 12.54
C GLY A 423 -10.12 0.46 11.77
N GLY A 424 -11.09 -0.42 12.02
CA GLY A 424 -12.39 -0.45 11.35
C GLY A 424 -12.41 -1.08 9.96
N ASP A 425 -11.27 -1.56 9.47
CA ASP A 425 -11.14 -2.19 8.14
C ASP A 425 -11.84 -3.56 8.07
N TRP A 426 -11.90 -4.26 9.19
CA TRP A 426 -12.48 -5.59 9.34
C TRP A 426 -13.56 -5.64 10.41
N LEU A 427 -14.55 -6.49 10.17
CA LEU A 427 -15.55 -6.90 11.15
C LEU A 427 -15.40 -8.40 11.43
N TYR A 428 -15.29 -8.77 12.71
CA TYR A 428 -15.27 -10.15 13.15
C TYR A 428 -16.66 -10.52 13.65
N VAL A 429 -17.30 -11.47 12.98
CA VAL A 429 -18.69 -11.86 13.23
C VAL A 429 -18.71 -13.26 13.82
N LEU A 430 -19.31 -13.38 15.01
CA LEU A 430 -19.64 -14.64 15.63
C LEU A 430 -20.96 -15.13 15.04
N VAL A 431 -20.91 -16.21 14.28
CA VAL A 431 -22.07 -16.83 13.64
C VAL A 431 -22.40 -18.17 14.31
N ARG A 432 -23.67 -18.54 14.27
CA ARG A 432 -24.19 -19.75 14.89
C ARG A 432 -24.81 -20.68 13.86
N ASP A 433 -24.59 -21.97 14.05
CA ASP A 433 -25.25 -23.06 13.33
C ASP A 433 -25.67 -24.14 14.33
N GLY A 434 -26.97 -24.17 14.66
CA GLY A 434 -27.48 -25.01 15.75
C GLY A 434 -26.84 -24.67 17.10
N ALA A 435 -26.13 -25.61 17.70
CA ALA A 435 -25.40 -25.40 18.95
C ALA A 435 -23.97 -24.86 18.73
N ALA A 436 -23.39 -25.08 17.55
CA ALA A 436 -22.02 -24.71 17.24
C ALA A 436 -21.90 -23.23 16.88
N SER A 437 -20.76 -22.64 17.23
CA SER A 437 -20.42 -21.25 16.96
C SER A 437 -19.13 -21.17 16.15
N PHE A 438 -19.07 -20.21 15.24
CA PHE A 438 -17.95 -19.97 14.34
C PHE A 438 -17.63 -18.48 14.28
N VAL A 439 -16.39 -18.12 13.97
CA VAL A 439 -16.01 -16.74 13.68
C VAL A 439 -15.66 -16.59 12.21
N GLN A 440 -16.16 -15.53 11.58
CA GLN A 440 -15.84 -15.15 10.21
C GLN A 440 -15.43 -13.67 10.16
N ALA A 441 -14.51 -13.34 9.27
CA ALA A 441 -14.11 -11.96 9.01
C ALA A 441 -14.88 -11.40 7.81
N VAL A 442 -15.20 -10.10 7.85
CA VAL A 442 -15.87 -9.36 6.79
C VAL A 442 -15.07 -8.09 6.49
N ASN A 443 -14.83 -7.84 5.20
CA ASN A 443 -14.11 -6.66 4.73
C ASN A 443 -15.04 -5.44 4.72
N VAL A 444 -14.83 -4.52 5.66
CA VAL A 444 -15.66 -3.31 5.79
C VAL A 444 -15.35 -2.31 4.67
N ARG A 445 -14.08 -2.18 4.26
CA ARG A 445 -13.71 -1.22 3.21
C ARG A 445 -14.40 -1.51 1.89
N ARG A 446 -14.47 -2.80 1.50
CA ARG A 446 -15.18 -3.20 0.29
C ARG A 446 -16.68 -2.90 0.39
N LEU A 447 -17.29 -3.12 1.55
CA LEU A 447 -18.68 -2.70 1.78
C LEU A 447 -18.88 -1.19 1.64
N GLN A 448 -17.93 -0.38 2.13
CA GLN A 448 -17.99 1.07 1.96
C GLN A 448 -17.85 1.50 0.50
N GLN A 449 -17.15 0.70 -0.32
CA GLN A 449 -16.96 0.93 -1.76
C GLN A 449 -18.15 0.44 -2.61
N GLY A 450 -19.12 -0.27 -2.02
CA GLY A 450 -20.24 -0.86 -2.73
C GLY A 450 -19.89 -2.18 -3.44
N ASP A 451 -18.71 -2.73 -3.18
CA ASP A 451 -18.28 -4.02 -3.73
C ASP A 451 -19.07 -5.18 -3.09
N PRO A 452 -19.35 -6.26 -3.83
CA PRO A 452 -19.80 -7.52 -3.25
C PRO A 452 -18.77 -8.05 -2.24
N VAL A 453 -19.22 -8.39 -1.03
CA VAL A 453 -18.38 -8.95 0.03
C VAL A 453 -18.91 -10.32 0.44
N THR A 454 -18.06 -11.33 0.30
CA THR A 454 -18.30 -12.67 0.86
C THR A 454 -17.59 -12.78 2.20
N PRO A 455 -18.25 -13.28 3.27
CA PRO A 455 -17.58 -13.57 4.52
C PRO A 455 -16.39 -14.53 4.32
N GLY A 456 -15.28 -14.25 4.99
CA GLY A 456 -14.09 -15.09 4.96
C GLY A 456 -14.32 -16.50 5.54
N PRO A 457 -13.31 -17.38 5.48
CA PRO A 457 -13.42 -18.74 6.00
C PRO A 457 -13.81 -18.75 7.47
N ALA A 458 -14.69 -19.68 7.84
CA ALA A 458 -15.19 -19.83 9.20
C ALA A 458 -14.24 -20.68 10.05
N ILE A 459 -13.89 -20.20 11.23
CA ILE A 459 -13.20 -20.99 12.26
C ILE A 459 -14.20 -21.42 13.34
N GLU A 460 -14.25 -22.72 13.63
CA GLU A 460 -15.13 -23.27 14.67
C GLU A 460 -14.57 -22.93 16.07
N VAL A 461 -15.46 -22.51 16.97
CA VAL A 461 -15.13 -22.18 18.35
C VAL A 461 -15.61 -23.22 19.37
N GLY A 462 -16.66 -23.96 19.01
CA GLY A 462 -17.34 -24.88 19.90
C GLY A 462 -18.76 -24.42 20.18
N ALA A 463 -19.44 -25.11 21.10
CA ALA A 463 -20.85 -24.87 21.34
C ALA A 463 -21.12 -23.67 22.27
N GLY A 464 -22.18 -22.92 21.97
CA GLY A 464 -22.70 -21.88 22.86
C GLY A 464 -21.87 -20.59 22.94
N GLY A 465 -21.05 -20.29 21.92
CA GLY A 465 -20.38 -19.00 21.83
C GLY A 465 -21.38 -17.85 21.82
N ASN A 466 -21.14 -16.79 22.61
CA ASN A 466 -22.16 -15.76 22.82
C ASN A 466 -21.67 -14.30 22.94
N ARG A 467 -20.36 -14.09 23.01
CA ARG A 467 -19.73 -12.77 22.89
C ARG A 467 -18.43 -12.93 22.10
N ILE A 468 -18.07 -11.93 21.31
CA ILE A 468 -16.75 -11.82 20.69
C ILE A 468 -16.09 -10.52 21.14
N ILE A 469 -14.81 -10.60 21.49
CA ILE A 469 -14.04 -9.44 21.97
C ILE A 469 -12.75 -9.38 21.19
N VAL A 470 -12.44 -8.22 20.62
CA VAL A 470 -11.16 -7.96 19.98
C VAL A 470 -10.19 -7.30 20.97
N SER A 471 -8.93 -7.71 20.92
CA SER A 471 -7.87 -6.98 21.63
C SER A 471 -7.66 -5.59 21.00
N PRO A 472 -7.27 -4.56 21.77
CA PRO A 472 -6.97 -3.24 21.22
C PRO A 472 -5.86 -3.23 20.14
N SER A 473 -4.98 -4.24 20.14
CA SER A 473 -3.97 -4.44 19.10
C SER A 473 -4.53 -4.99 17.78
N GLY A 474 -5.75 -5.55 17.80
CA GLY A 474 -6.37 -6.23 16.66
C GLY A 474 -5.85 -7.66 16.41
N THR A 475 -4.83 -8.12 17.15
CA THR A 475 -4.12 -9.39 16.86
C THR A 475 -4.76 -10.64 17.47
N ARG A 476 -5.72 -10.47 18.38
CA ARG A 476 -6.40 -11.57 19.08
C ARG A 476 -7.89 -11.30 19.23
N LEU A 477 -8.68 -12.35 19.08
CA LEU A 477 -10.09 -12.40 19.45
C LEU A 477 -10.28 -13.37 20.62
N TYR A 478 -11.16 -13.00 21.54
CA TYR A 478 -11.58 -13.84 22.67
C TYR A 478 -13.05 -14.16 22.52
N VAL A 479 -13.40 -15.45 22.55
CA VAL A 479 -14.79 -15.92 22.48
C VAL A 479 -15.07 -16.86 23.64
N PRO A 480 -15.81 -16.44 24.68
CA PRO A 480 -16.35 -17.37 25.67
C PRO A 480 -17.34 -18.33 25.01
N PHE A 481 -17.20 -19.62 25.32
CA PHE A 481 -18.08 -20.67 24.85
C PHE A 481 -18.43 -21.66 25.97
N GLU A 482 -19.59 -22.29 25.84
CA GLU A 482 -20.13 -23.17 26.88
C GLU A 482 -19.57 -24.60 26.81
N GLY A 483 -19.18 -25.06 25.62
CA GLY A 483 -18.75 -26.45 25.39
C GLY A 483 -19.92 -27.41 25.25
N GLN A 484 -19.64 -28.70 25.01
CA GLN A 484 -20.69 -29.70 24.86
C GLN A 484 -21.32 -30.05 26.21
N ALA A 485 -22.66 -30.04 26.23
CA ALA A 485 -23.42 -30.39 27.42
C ALA A 485 -23.07 -31.81 27.90
N GLY A 486 -22.73 -31.93 29.19
CA GLY A 486 -22.41 -33.21 29.84
C GLY A 486 -20.96 -33.66 29.74
N VAL A 487 -20.09 -32.90 29.05
CA VAL A 487 -18.65 -33.18 29.01
C VAL A 487 -17.94 -32.28 30.03
N ALA A 488 -17.41 -32.89 31.09
CA ALA A 488 -16.76 -32.13 32.16
C ALA A 488 -15.47 -31.47 31.65
N GLY A 489 -15.37 -30.14 31.83
CA GLY A 489 -14.21 -29.35 31.38
C GLY A 489 -14.23 -28.99 29.90
N ASP A 490 -15.29 -29.32 29.17
CA ASP A 490 -15.54 -28.80 27.82
C ASP A 490 -16.24 -27.44 27.96
N GLY A 491 -15.64 -26.39 27.39
CA GLY A 491 -16.02 -25.00 27.64
C GLY A 491 -14.83 -24.15 28.10
N GLY A 492 -14.80 -22.88 27.70
CA GLY A 492 -13.61 -22.05 27.85
C GLY A 492 -13.74 -20.67 27.26
N ALA A 493 -12.61 -19.96 27.21
CA ALA A 493 -12.47 -18.80 26.34
C ALA A 493 -11.50 -19.16 25.21
N ALA A 494 -12.02 -19.22 23.99
CA ALA A 494 -11.21 -19.45 22.80
C ALA A 494 -10.37 -18.21 22.50
N VAL A 495 -9.09 -18.42 22.18
CA VAL A 495 -8.18 -17.38 21.71
C VAL A 495 -7.91 -17.64 20.23
N ILE A 496 -8.41 -16.73 19.39
CA ILE A 496 -8.19 -16.78 17.94
C ILE A 496 -7.14 -15.74 17.61
N ALA A 497 -6.03 -16.18 17.03
CA ALA A 497 -5.04 -15.27 16.46
C ALA A 497 -5.57 -14.69 15.15
N VAL A 498 -5.46 -13.37 15.05
CA VAL A 498 -5.71 -12.62 13.83
C VAL A 498 -4.35 -12.28 13.24
N THR A 499 -4.02 -12.92 12.12
CA THR A 499 -2.84 -12.56 11.34
C THR A 499 -3.27 -11.86 10.08
N GLU A 500 -3.06 -10.55 10.07
CA GLU A 500 -3.08 -9.74 8.86
C GLU A 500 -1.66 -9.70 8.31
N GLU A 501 -1.47 -10.03 7.03
CA GLU A 501 -0.20 -9.77 6.38
C GLU A 501 0.00 -8.26 6.31
N LYS A 502 0.98 -7.74 7.06
CA LYS A 502 1.37 -6.33 6.94
C LYS A 502 1.75 -6.08 5.48
N CYS A 503 1.24 -5.01 4.86
CA CYS A 503 1.58 -4.71 3.46
C CYS A 503 3.11 -4.66 3.23
N GLY A 504 3.86 -4.18 4.24
CA GLY A 504 5.33 -4.12 4.19
C GLY A 504 6.04 -5.48 4.28
N VAL A 505 5.35 -6.58 4.61
CA VAL A 505 5.94 -7.94 4.60
C VAL A 505 5.70 -8.71 3.30
N ILE A 506 4.76 -8.25 2.46
CA ILE A 506 4.44 -8.91 1.17
C ILE A 506 5.69 -8.99 0.28
N ILE A 507 6.54 -7.95 0.30
CA ILE A 507 7.80 -7.92 -0.46
C ILE A 507 8.80 -9.01 -0.03
N TRP A 508 8.72 -9.48 1.22
CA TRP A 508 9.62 -10.51 1.74
C TRP A 508 9.14 -11.93 1.42
N ARG A 509 7.93 -12.12 0.89
CA ARG A 509 7.41 -13.45 0.52
C ARG A 509 8.30 -14.12 -0.54
N ASP A 510 8.90 -13.34 -1.42
CA ASP A 510 9.77 -13.85 -2.47
C ASP A 510 11.06 -14.49 -1.92
N LEU A 511 11.38 -14.31 -0.63
CA LEU A 511 12.46 -15.03 0.06
C LEU A 511 12.16 -16.53 0.23
N GLU A 512 10.88 -16.90 0.36
CA GLU A 512 10.43 -18.30 0.51
C GLU A 512 10.37 -19.04 -0.85
N GLY A 513 10.71 -18.34 -1.92
CA GLY A 513 10.68 -18.84 -3.29
C GLY A 513 9.71 -18.06 -4.16
N CYS A 514 9.97 -18.09 -5.46
CA CYS A 514 9.13 -17.40 -6.42
C CYS A 514 7.85 -18.22 -6.71
N PRO A 515 6.68 -17.59 -6.84
CA PRO A 515 5.45 -18.27 -7.23
C PRO A 515 5.64 -19.05 -8.54
N THR A 516 5.20 -20.31 -8.57
CA THR A 516 5.18 -21.16 -9.77
C THR A 516 3.77 -21.65 -10.03
N CYS A 517 3.47 -21.91 -11.29
CA CYS A 517 2.31 -22.70 -11.67
C CYS A 517 2.80 -23.92 -12.46
N ASP A 518 2.13 -25.05 -12.26
CA ASP A 518 2.52 -26.31 -12.89
C ASP A 518 2.07 -26.37 -14.36
N GLU A 519 0.93 -25.75 -14.67
CA GLU A 519 0.34 -25.69 -16.01
C GLU A 519 -0.13 -24.26 -16.38
N PRO A 520 -0.17 -23.90 -17.68
CA PRO A 520 -0.65 -22.61 -18.13
C PRO A 520 -2.09 -22.36 -17.71
N ASN A 521 -2.33 -21.26 -17.02
CA ASN A 521 -3.67 -20.89 -16.57
C ASN A 521 -4.50 -20.25 -17.70
N CYS A 522 -5.82 -20.25 -17.52
CA CYS A 522 -6.70 -19.41 -18.34
C CYS A 522 -6.76 -18.01 -17.73
N VAL A 523 -6.24 -17.02 -18.44
CA VAL A 523 -6.28 -15.62 -17.98
C VAL A 523 -7.71 -15.11 -18.12
N VAL A 524 -8.38 -14.85 -16.99
CA VAL A 524 -9.77 -14.36 -16.94
C VAL A 524 -9.83 -12.94 -17.53
N LEU A 525 -10.77 -12.74 -18.47
CA LEU A 525 -10.98 -11.49 -19.18
C LEU A 525 -12.22 -10.74 -18.71
N ALA A 526 -13.28 -11.45 -18.31
CA ALA A 526 -14.49 -10.89 -17.70
C ALA A 526 -15.28 -11.96 -16.96
N THR A 527 -16.10 -11.53 -16.01
CA THR A 527 -17.05 -12.38 -15.28
C THR A 527 -18.49 -11.97 -15.63
N ILE A 528 -19.37 -12.95 -15.75
CA ILE A 528 -20.80 -12.79 -15.98
C ILE A 528 -21.49 -13.53 -14.84
N GLU A 529 -22.04 -12.77 -13.90
CA GLU A 529 -22.75 -13.31 -12.75
C GLU A 529 -24.23 -13.57 -13.08
N ASN A 530 -24.86 -14.48 -12.33
CA ASN A 530 -26.29 -14.78 -12.39
C ASN A 530 -26.81 -15.25 -13.77
N TYR A 531 -25.97 -15.95 -14.53
CA TYR A 531 -26.32 -16.50 -15.84
C TYR A 531 -27.24 -17.72 -15.73
N ASN A 532 -28.42 -17.64 -16.35
CA ASN A 532 -29.25 -18.81 -16.62
C ASN A 532 -29.15 -19.20 -18.10
N VAL A 533 -29.38 -20.49 -18.38
CA VAL A 533 -29.29 -21.01 -19.75
C VAL A 533 -30.26 -20.27 -20.69
N GLY A 534 -29.70 -19.62 -21.71
CA GLY A 534 -30.45 -18.88 -22.72
C GLY A 534 -30.62 -17.38 -22.43
N ASP A 535 -30.07 -16.87 -21.34
CA ASP A 535 -30.02 -15.44 -21.08
C ASP A 535 -29.15 -14.71 -22.12
N ARG A 536 -29.54 -13.48 -22.45
CA ARG A 536 -28.76 -12.58 -23.31
C ARG A 536 -27.64 -11.92 -22.52
N ILE A 537 -26.42 -12.06 -22.99
CA ILE A 537 -25.26 -11.38 -22.45
C ILE A 537 -25.18 -9.97 -23.05
N GLU A 538 -25.30 -8.95 -22.20
CA GLU A 538 -25.23 -7.54 -22.58
C GLU A 538 -24.05 -6.84 -21.90
N ASP A 539 -23.59 -5.75 -22.50
CA ASP A 539 -22.59 -4.89 -21.87
C ASP A 539 -23.16 -4.26 -20.59
N GLN A 540 -22.28 -3.98 -19.63
CA GLN A 540 -22.63 -3.22 -18.43
C GLN A 540 -23.06 -1.79 -18.80
N THR A 541 -24.05 -1.26 -18.08
CA THR A 541 -24.52 0.14 -18.23
C THR A 541 -23.91 1.04 -17.17
N ASP A 542 -23.83 2.34 -17.45
CA ASP A 542 -23.46 3.36 -16.48
C ASP A 542 -24.62 4.38 -16.31
N PRO A 543 -25.29 4.42 -15.15
CA PRO A 543 -25.08 3.58 -13.97
C PRO A 543 -25.51 2.11 -14.19
N PRO A 544 -25.05 1.16 -13.36
CA PRO A 544 -25.47 -0.24 -13.42
C PRO A 544 -26.99 -0.38 -13.30
N THR A 545 -27.54 -1.36 -14.02
CA THR A 545 -28.98 -1.68 -14.00
C THR A 545 -29.32 -2.54 -12.77
N ASP A 546 -30.58 -2.48 -12.32
CA ASP A 546 -31.06 -3.32 -11.21
C ASP A 546 -31.00 -4.80 -11.62
N PRO A 547 -30.27 -5.67 -10.88
CA PRO A 547 -30.17 -7.10 -11.18
C PRO A 547 -31.53 -7.81 -11.29
N ALA A 548 -32.56 -7.33 -10.58
CA ALA A 548 -33.90 -7.89 -10.64
C ALA A 548 -34.60 -7.62 -11.99
N ASP A 549 -34.33 -6.46 -12.60
CA ASP A 549 -34.84 -6.12 -13.94
C ASP A 549 -34.15 -6.96 -15.02
N ASP A 550 -32.83 -7.14 -14.90
CA ASP A 550 -32.06 -8.00 -15.81
C ASP A 550 -32.53 -9.46 -15.75
N THR A 551 -32.75 -10.00 -14.54
CA THR A 551 -33.30 -11.35 -14.34
C THR A 551 -34.69 -11.49 -14.99
N THR A 552 -35.57 -10.52 -14.78
CA THR A 552 -36.92 -10.51 -15.35
C THR A 552 -36.90 -10.50 -16.89
N ASN A 553 -35.94 -9.79 -17.46
CA ASN A 553 -35.78 -9.65 -18.92
C ASN A 553 -34.85 -10.70 -19.54
N LYS A 554 -34.41 -11.72 -18.79
CA LYS A 554 -33.47 -12.76 -19.23
C LYS A 554 -32.17 -12.20 -19.80
N LYS A 555 -31.57 -11.28 -19.03
CA LYS A 555 -30.32 -10.61 -19.36
C LYS A 555 -29.29 -10.87 -18.27
N THR A 556 -28.03 -10.91 -18.69
CA THR A 556 -26.87 -10.90 -17.81
C THR A 556 -25.83 -9.90 -18.30
N ARG A 557 -25.00 -9.40 -17.39
CA ARG A 557 -24.07 -8.29 -17.66
C ARG A 557 -22.63 -8.76 -17.66
N ILE A 558 -21.85 -8.25 -18.60
CA ILE A 558 -20.40 -8.48 -18.67
C ILE A 558 -19.68 -7.53 -17.71
N ASP A 559 -19.03 -8.08 -16.70
CA ASP A 559 -18.14 -7.34 -15.81
C ASP A 559 -16.66 -7.55 -16.20
N ASN A 560 -16.09 -6.53 -16.84
CA ASN A 560 -14.67 -6.51 -17.23
C ASN A 560 -13.72 -6.08 -16.09
N THR A 561 -14.22 -5.72 -14.90
CA THR A 561 -13.40 -5.25 -13.78
C THR A 561 -12.85 -6.37 -12.91
N THR A 562 -13.49 -7.55 -12.98
CA THR A 562 -13.12 -8.76 -12.22
C THR A 562 -11.82 -9.44 -12.67
N ARG A 563 -11.21 -8.98 -13.76
CA ARG A 563 -9.98 -9.54 -14.32
C ARG A 563 -8.73 -9.07 -13.57
N ARG A 564 -7.70 -9.92 -13.53
CA ARG A 564 -6.38 -9.54 -13.04
C ARG A 564 -5.67 -8.67 -14.08
N LEU A 565 -5.45 -7.39 -13.75
CA LEU A 565 -4.64 -6.50 -14.57
C LEU A 565 -3.15 -6.66 -14.25
N LEU A 566 -2.33 -6.56 -15.28
CA LEU A 566 -0.89 -6.44 -15.19
C LEU A 566 -0.48 -5.04 -15.69
N PRO A 567 -0.69 -3.99 -14.87
CA PRO A 567 -0.47 -2.61 -15.30
C PRO A 567 1.01 -2.33 -15.54
N SER A 568 1.29 -1.46 -16.50
CA SER A 568 2.66 -0.99 -16.70
C SER A 568 3.11 -0.12 -15.51
N VAL A 569 4.43 -0.05 -15.31
CA VAL A 569 5.01 0.86 -14.31
C VAL A 569 4.61 2.32 -14.57
N SER A 570 4.37 2.70 -15.83
CA SER A 570 3.86 4.04 -16.16
C SER A 570 2.45 4.27 -15.63
N VAL A 571 1.53 3.31 -15.80
CA VAL A 571 0.16 3.41 -15.28
C VAL A 571 0.16 3.43 -13.75
N LEU A 572 1.01 2.62 -13.12
CA LEU A 572 1.18 2.64 -11.66
C LEU A 572 1.75 3.99 -11.19
N ALA A 573 2.73 4.55 -11.90
CA ALA A 573 3.28 5.87 -11.59
C ALA A 573 2.24 6.98 -11.75
N GLU A 574 1.41 6.94 -12.81
CA GLU A 574 0.29 7.85 -13.00
C GLU A 574 -0.75 7.74 -11.88
N GLN A 575 -1.09 6.51 -11.45
CA GLN A 575 -2.00 6.29 -10.34
C GLN A 575 -1.44 6.84 -9.03
N VAL A 576 -0.16 6.58 -8.73
CA VAL A 576 0.51 7.11 -7.54
C VAL A 576 0.58 8.64 -7.60
N ALA A 577 0.90 9.23 -8.76
CA ALA A 577 0.89 10.66 -8.96
C ALA A 577 -0.50 11.26 -8.71
N CYS A 578 -1.56 10.66 -9.25
CA CYS A 578 -2.94 11.07 -9.00
C CYS A 578 -3.29 11.04 -7.50
N LEU A 579 -2.90 9.98 -6.79
CA LEU A 579 -3.10 9.86 -5.34
C LEU A 579 -2.34 10.94 -4.55
N VAL A 580 -1.12 11.27 -4.96
CA VAL A 580 -0.30 12.33 -4.35
C VAL A 580 -0.86 13.72 -4.65
N GLU A 581 -1.31 13.98 -5.87
CA GLU A 581 -1.83 15.27 -6.31
C GLU A 581 -3.18 15.61 -5.67
N HIS A 582 -4.06 14.62 -5.50
CA HIS A 582 -5.41 14.86 -5.00
C HIS A 582 -5.55 14.61 -3.50
N GLY A 583 -4.60 13.89 -2.88
CA GLY A 583 -4.66 13.50 -1.48
C GLY A 583 -5.91 12.66 -1.15
N GLY A 584 -5.97 12.09 0.05
CA GLY A 584 -7.26 11.63 0.58
C GLY A 584 -8.23 12.82 0.70
N PRO A 585 -9.55 12.59 0.80
CA PRO A 585 -10.51 13.67 1.01
C PRO A 585 -10.04 14.57 2.16
N GLN A 586 -9.90 15.87 1.88
CA GLN A 586 -9.50 16.85 2.88
C GLN A 586 -10.52 16.81 4.02
N GLY A 587 -10.07 16.36 5.20
CA GLY A 587 -10.92 16.36 6.40
C GLY A 587 -11.55 17.74 6.62
N PRO A 588 -12.75 17.81 7.22
CA PRO A 588 -13.40 19.09 7.46
C PRO A 588 -12.45 20.04 8.19
N LYS A 589 -12.34 21.26 7.68
CA LYS A 589 -11.55 22.33 8.28
C LYS A 589 -11.99 22.46 9.74
N GLY A 590 -11.10 22.14 10.67
CA GLY A 590 -11.39 22.26 12.10
C GLY A 590 -11.97 23.63 12.43
N ASP A 591 -13.04 23.63 13.23
CA ASP A 591 -13.68 24.87 13.65
C ASP A 591 -12.64 25.81 14.24
N LYS A 592 -12.74 27.09 13.87
CA LYS A 592 -11.90 28.15 14.43
C LYS A 592 -12.17 28.17 15.93
N GLY A 593 -11.20 27.71 16.72
CA GLY A 593 -11.31 27.69 18.18
C GLY A 593 -11.81 29.03 18.71
N ASP A 594 -12.74 28.97 19.66
CA ASP A 594 -13.33 30.15 20.28
C ASP A 594 -12.25 31.10 20.75
N LYS A 595 -12.48 32.39 20.53
CA LYS A 595 -11.58 33.45 20.97
C LYS A 595 -11.57 33.45 22.49
N GLY A 596 -10.53 32.87 23.08
CA GLY A 596 -10.35 32.81 24.52
C GLY A 596 -10.46 34.20 25.17
N ASP A 597 -11.14 34.23 26.32
CA ASP A 597 -11.30 35.43 27.13
C ASP A 597 -9.94 36.04 27.49
N LYS A 598 -9.92 37.37 27.51
CA LYS A 598 -8.73 38.17 27.75
C LYS A 598 -8.26 37.99 29.20
N GLY A 599 -7.29 37.11 29.41
CA GLY A 599 -6.61 36.94 30.69
C GLY A 599 -5.77 38.17 31.07
N ASP A 600 -5.85 38.55 32.34
CA ASP A 600 -5.07 39.63 32.94
C ASP A 600 -3.56 39.38 32.83
N LYS A 601 -2.81 40.48 32.71
CA LYS A 601 -1.36 40.52 32.56
C LYS A 601 -0.66 39.74 33.68
N GLY A 602 0.02 38.66 33.31
CA GLY A 602 0.99 37.94 34.12
C GLY A 602 2.20 37.56 33.25
N ASP A 603 3.38 37.64 33.85
CA ASP A 603 4.67 37.80 33.18
C ASP A 603 5.06 36.73 32.15
N SER A 604 5.79 37.22 31.15
CA SER A 604 6.32 36.52 29.98
C SER A 604 7.25 35.37 30.35
N ILE A 605 6.70 34.16 30.49
CA ILE A 605 7.46 32.92 30.26
C ILE A 605 6.89 32.31 28.99
N LYS A 606 7.64 32.46 27.90
CA LYS A 606 7.38 31.79 26.63
C LYS A 606 7.47 30.29 26.91
N GLY A 607 6.34 29.59 26.91
CA GLY A 607 6.33 28.12 26.93
C GLY A 607 7.09 27.60 25.72
N ASP A 608 7.95 26.62 25.94
CA ASP A 608 8.69 25.97 24.87
C ASP A 608 7.70 25.44 23.81
N PRO A 609 7.99 25.59 22.50
CA PRO A 609 7.17 25.00 21.46
C PRO A 609 6.99 23.50 21.75
N GLY A 610 5.76 22.99 21.60
CA GLY A 610 5.51 21.55 21.69
C GLY A 610 6.45 20.79 20.76
N ALA A 611 6.92 19.63 21.22
CA ALA A 611 7.82 18.79 20.43
C ALA A 611 7.24 18.56 19.02
N PRO A 612 8.02 18.76 17.95
CA PRO A 612 7.59 18.42 16.60
C PRO A 612 7.09 16.97 16.55
N GLY A 613 6.07 16.71 15.73
CA GLY A 613 5.62 15.35 15.48
C GLY A 613 6.78 14.46 15.05
N VAL A 614 6.79 13.21 15.53
CA VAL A 614 7.82 12.22 15.23
C VAL A 614 7.72 11.89 13.73
N GLY A 615 8.69 12.34 12.92
CA GLY A 615 8.68 11.97 11.50
C GLY A 615 9.65 12.67 10.55
N LEU A 616 10.18 13.86 10.86
CA LEU A 616 11.19 14.51 10.01
C LEU A 616 12.19 15.25 10.90
N ASN A 617 13.44 14.78 10.93
CA ASN A 617 14.50 15.48 11.63
C ASN A 617 14.99 16.62 10.72
N LEU A 618 14.71 17.86 11.09
CA LEU A 618 15.08 19.04 10.29
C LEU A 618 16.56 19.45 10.45
N GLN A 619 17.38 18.67 11.16
CA GLN A 619 18.81 18.93 11.42
C GLN A 619 19.73 18.03 10.59
N LEU A 620 19.40 17.80 9.31
CA LEU A 620 20.27 17.08 8.38
C LEU A 620 21.18 18.07 7.64
N PRO A 621 22.42 17.70 7.28
CA PRO A 621 23.20 18.49 6.33
C PRO A 621 22.59 18.33 4.93
N HIS A 622 22.57 19.41 4.16
CA HIS A 622 22.08 19.45 2.79
C HIS A 622 23.08 20.16 1.88
N ILE A 623 22.98 19.91 0.57
CA ILE A 623 23.73 20.66 -0.44
C ILE A 623 23.00 21.96 -0.75
N ILE A 624 23.72 23.08 -0.69
CA ILE A 624 23.16 24.42 -0.90
C ILE A 624 23.77 25.22 -2.04
N ALA A 625 24.89 24.76 -2.60
CA ALA A 625 25.47 25.38 -3.78
C ALA A 625 26.40 24.43 -4.55
N ILE A 626 26.48 24.67 -5.86
CA ILE A 626 27.44 24.06 -6.80
C ILE A 626 28.09 25.20 -7.63
N ASN A 627 29.33 25.02 -8.10
CA ASN A 627 30.03 26.03 -8.91
C ASN A 627 29.86 25.86 -10.43
N TRP A 628 29.07 24.89 -10.87
CA TRP A 628 28.67 24.70 -12.28
C TRP A 628 27.16 24.83 -12.44
N GLN A 629 26.70 24.96 -13.69
CA GLN A 629 25.28 24.96 -14.01
C GLN A 629 24.78 23.54 -14.26
N HIS A 630 23.70 23.14 -13.57
CA HIS A 630 23.00 21.89 -13.85
C HIS A 630 22.38 21.90 -15.26
N ASP A 631 22.58 20.80 -16.00
CA ASP A 631 22.26 20.66 -17.43
C ASP A 631 22.84 21.78 -18.33
N GLY A 632 23.91 22.42 -17.86
CA GLY A 632 24.58 23.52 -18.58
C GLY A 632 25.68 23.06 -19.52
N ASP A 633 26.13 23.99 -20.37
CA ASP A 633 27.30 23.84 -21.23
C ASP A 633 28.46 24.71 -20.71
N VAL A 634 29.62 24.10 -20.52
CA VAL A 634 30.90 24.80 -20.29
C VAL A 634 31.53 25.04 -21.66
N ASN A 635 31.33 26.24 -22.20
CA ASN A 635 31.73 26.60 -23.56
C ASN A 635 32.51 27.91 -23.67
N THR A 636 32.53 28.75 -22.62
CA THR A 636 33.36 29.96 -22.62
C THR A 636 34.77 29.67 -22.09
N PRO A 637 35.79 30.42 -22.57
CA PRO A 637 37.13 30.33 -22.01
C PRO A 637 37.19 30.60 -20.50
N GLU A 638 36.34 31.47 -19.98
CA GLU A 638 36.26 31.82 -18.55
C GLU A 638 35.71 30.67 -17.71
N GLU A 639 34.67 29.99 -18.18
CA GLU A 639 34.11 28.82 -17.50
C GLU A 639 35.08 27.64 -17.53
N ARG A 640 35.80 27.48 -18.63
CA ARG A 640 36.79 26.41 -18.77
C ARG A 640 37.99 26.62 -17.85
N ASP A 641 38.52 27.85 -17.78
CA ASP A 641 39.61 28.21 -16.86
C ASP A 641 39.20 28.01 -15.39
N ARG A 642 37.95 28.35 -15.05
CA ARG A 642 37.41 28.07 -13.71
C ARG A 642 37.28 26.58 -13.44
N LEU A 643 36.78 25.79 -14.39
CA LEU A 643 36.64 24.35 -14.22
C LEU A 643 38.00 23.64 -14.10
N ASP A 644 39.00 24.08 -14.88
CA ASP A 644 40.37 23.54 -14.81
C ASP A 644 41.09 23.96 -13.51
N LYS A 645 40.91 25.21 -13.05
CA LYS A 645 41.57 25.75 -11.87
C LYS A 645 40.90 25.32 -10.56
N ASP A 646 39.59 25.51 -10.48
CA ASP A 646 38.81 25.36 -9.24
C ASP A 646 38.14 23.98 -9.17
N GLY A 647 38.09 23.20 -10.25
CA GLY A 647 37.39 21.93 -10.28
C GLY A 647 35.88 22.06 -10.05
N LEU A 648 35.26 20.99 -9.57
CA LEU A 648 33.86 21.00 -9.14
C LEU A 648 33.79 21.17 -7.63
N ILE A 649 33.04 22.17 -7.16
CA ILE A 649 32.90 22.48 -5.73
C ILE A 649 31.44 22.40 -5.33
N ILE A 650 31.18 21.69 -4.24
CA ILE A 650 29.87 21.54 -3.60
C ILE A 650 29.93 22.12 -2.19
N ALA A 651 28.89 22.83 -1.78
CA ALA A 651 28.78 23.43 -0.45
C ALA A 651 27.60 22.86 0.35
N PHE A 652 27.82 22.69 1.66
CA PHE A 652 26.84 22.20 2.62
C PHE A 652 26.38 23.31 3.57
N ASP A 653 25.12 23.28 4.02
CA ASP A 653 24.59 24.24 5.01
C ASP A 653 25.08 23.97 6.43
N LEU A 654 25.31 22.70 6.76
CA LEU A 654 25.85 22.24 8.04
C LEU A 654 27.23 21.57 7.83
N PRO A 655 28.12 21.64 8.83
CA PRO A 655 29.42 20.96 8.76
C PRO A 655 29.26 19.44 8.65
N VAL A 656 30.05 18.83 7.77
CA VAL A 656 30.18 17.36 7.62
C VAL A 656 31.57 16.92 8.05
N LEU A 657 31.70 15.63 8.39
CA LEU A 657 32.98 15.02 8.76
C LEU A 657 33.89 14.96 7.52
N ALA A 658 35.04 15.65 7.58
CA ALA A 658 35.96 15.73 6.45
C ALA A 658 36.49 14.36 6.01
N SER A 659 36.57 13.38 6.93
CA SER A 659 37.01 12.02 6.65
C SER A 659 36.03 11.20 5.81
N THR A 660 34.77 11.65 5.67
CA THR A 660 33.76 10.94 4.87
C THR A 660 33.69 11.45 3.43
N LEU A 661 34.37 12.57 3.13
CA LEU A 661 34.48 13.13 1.79
C LEU A 661 35.63 12.45 1.03
N THR A 662 35.28 11.35 0.36
CA THR A 662 36.17 10.48 -0.40
C THR A 662 35.69 10.31 -1.84
N THR A 663 36.49 9.64 -2.68
CA THR A 663 36.10 9.27 -4.04
C THR A 663 34.87 8.36 -4.09
N GLU A 664 34.58 7.59 -3.03
CA GLU A 664 33.36 6.77 -2.95
C GLU A 664 32.11 7.62 -2.69
N SER A 665 32.26 8.74 -1.99
CA SER A 665 31.15 9.64 -1.64
C SER A 665 30.88 10.72 -2.67
N PHE A 666 31.88 11.09 -3.46
CA PHE A 666 31.80 12.15 -4.47
C PHE A 666 32.66 11.76 -5.67
N TYR A 667 32.00 11.35 -6.76
CA TYR A 667 32.66 10.97 -7.99
C TYR A 667 31.99 11.56 -9.23
N VAL A 668 32.73 11.50 -10.34
CA VAL A 668 32.33 12.07 -11.62
C VAL A 668 32.48 11.01 -12.69
N LEU A 669 31.40 10.81 -13.43
CA LEU A 669 31.35 9.94 -14.58
C LEU A 669 31.42 10.77 -15.87
N ARG A 670 32.10 10.24 -16.87
CA ARG A 670 32.28 10.82 -18.20
C ARG A 670 31.71 9.89 -19.26
N LYS A 671 30.97 10.46 -20.20
CA LYS A 671 30.54 9.78 -21.44
C LYS A 671 31.17 10.48 -22.64
N MET A 672 32.00 9.77 -23.38
CA MET A 672 32.64 10.33 -24.58
C MET A 672 31.60 10.48 -25.71
N LEU A 673 31.83 11.42 -26.63
CA LEU A 673 30.97 11.56 -27.81
C LEU A 673 30.96 10.25 -28.61
N GLY A 674 29.75 9.71 -28.82
CA GLY A 674 29.52 8.45 -29.54
C GLY A 674 29.38 7.20 -28.65
N GLU A 675 29.67 7.30 -27.35
CA GLU A 675 29.47 6.21 -26.40
C GLU A 675 28.05 6.23 -25.80
N ARG A 676 27.58 5.07 -25.35
CA ARG A 676 26.27 4.92 -24.69
C ARG A 676 26.35 4.84 -23.17
N CYS A 677 27.55 4.63 -22.61
CA CYS A 677 27.78 4.46 -21.18
C CYS A 677 28.54 5.66 -20.60
N PHE A 678 28.40 5.84 -19.28
CA PHE A 678 29.22 6.75 -18.49
C PHE A 678 30.27 5.91 -17.75
N CYS A 679 31.53 6.34 -17.79
CA CYS A 679 32.64 5.71 -17.07
C CYS A 679 33.19 6.67 -16.02
N GLU A 680 33.50 6.17 -14.85
CA GLU A 680 34.15 6.96 -13.80
C GLU A 680 35.52 7.47 -14.25
N LEU A 681 35.87 8.70 -13.87
CA LEU A 681 37.18 9.28 -14.15
C LEU A 681 38.25 8.61 -13.28
N SER A 682 39.33 8.11 -13.88
CA SER A 682 40.31 7.25 -13.19
C SER A 682 41.37 7.96 -12.34
N GLU A 683 41.53 9.29 -12.47
CA GLU A 683 42.47 10.10 -11.68
C GLU A 683 41.72 11.22 -10.98
N MET A 684 41.33 10.99 -9.73
CA MET A 684 40.44 11.84 -8.95
C MET A 684 41.10 12.28 -7.66
N ASN A 685 40.89 13.52 -7.27
CA ASN A 685 41.14 13.97 -5.91
C ASN A 685 39.88 14.66 -5.38
N VAL A 686 39.24 14.04 -4.39
CA VAL A 686 38.23 14.70 -3.55
C VAL A 686 38.96 15.33 -2.38
N ILE A 687 38.83 16.64 -2.26
CA ILE A 687 39.48 17.44 -1.23
C ILE A 687 38.35 17.99 -0.34
N PRO A 688 38.30 17.64 0.95
CA PRO A 688 37.39 18.30 1.88
C PRO A 688 37.86 19.72 2.14
N GLY A 689 36.93 20.66 2.32
CA GLY A 689 37.29 22.04 2.60
C GLY A 689 36.14 22.91 3.06
N ASN A 690 36.48 24.13 3.43
CA ASN A 690 35.50 25.15 3.77
C ASN A 690 35.20 26.00 2.54
N VAL A 691 33.91 26.19 2.27
CA VAL A 691 33.42 26.97 1.13
C VAL A 691 32.98 28.35 1.59
N PHE A 692 33.41 29.38 0.86
CA PHE A 692 33.18 30.77 1.24
C PHE A 692 32.57 31.60 0.10
N THR A 693 31.86 32.63 0.52
CA THR A 693 31.41 33.74 -0.31
C THR A 693 32.46 34.87 -0.32
N ASP A 694 32.12 36.03 -0.90
CA ASP A 694 32.98 37.20 -0.88
C ASP A 694 33.36 37.59 0.58
N ASN A 695 34.64 37.91 0.82
CA ASN A 695 35.22 38.24 2.14
C ASN A 695 35.43 37.07 3.13
N GLN A 696 35.67 35.84 2.64
CA GLN A 696 35.95 34.65 3.49
C GLN A 696 34.82 34.31 4.49
N ARG A 697 33.57 34.68 4.19
CA ARG A 697 32.41 34.30 5.00
C ARG A 697 31.91 32.91 4.60
N PRO A 698 31.69 31.98 5.55
CA PRO A 698 31.15 30.66 5.25
C PRO A 698 29.84 30.76 4.46
N LEU A 699 29.68 29.87 3.48
CA LEU A 699 28.44 29.74 2.72
C LEU A 699 27.46 28.89 3.55
N THR A 700 26.35 29.48 4.00
CA THR A 700 25.42 28.83 4.95
C THR A 700 23.96 28.87 4.47
N THR A 701 23.68 29.49 3.33
CA THR A 701 22.33 29.65 2.80
C THR A 701 22.30 29.54 1.28
N CYS A 702 21.19 29.00 0.77
CA CYS A 702 20.89 28.91 -0.65
C CYS A 702 20.96 30.25 -1.41
N GLY A 703 21.33 30.20 -2.69
CA GLY A 703 21.41 31.36 -3.57
C GLY A 703 22.72 32.16 -3.46
N GLN A 704 23.60 31.81 -2.52
CA GLN A 704 24.95 32.36 -2.45
C GLN A 704 25.86 31.70 -3.49
N ARG A 705 26.70 32.51 -4.16
CA ARG A 705 27.69 31.99 -5.11
C ARG A 705 28.96 31.54 -4.38
N ILE A 706 29.51 30.41 -4.81
CA ILE A 706 30.83 29.94 -4.38
C ILE A 706 31.90 30.90 -4.93
N ARG A 707 32.75 31.44 -4.04
CA ARG A 707 33.79 32.43 -4.38
C ARG A 707 35.18 32.01 -3.92
N GLY A 708 35.27 31.08 -2.98
CA GLY A 708 36.53 30.53 -2.50
C GLY A 708 36.36 29.18 -1.83
N PHE A 709 37.44 28.42 -1.82
CA PHE A 709 37.55 27.11 -1.21
C PHE A 709 38.87 27.03 -0.44
N GLN A 710 38.82 26.59 0.81
CA GLN A 710 40.01 26.36 1.63
C GLN A 710 40.09 24.88 2.04
N PRO A 711 41.08 24.13 1.56
CA PRO A 711 41.25 22.72 1.93
C PRO A 711 41.40 22.53 3.44
N VAL A 712 40.81 21.46 3.96
CA VAL A 712 41.02 20.97 5.32
C VAL A 712 41.60 19.55 5.29
N PRO A 713 42.33 19.10 6.33
CA PRO A 713 42.82 17.74 6.38
C PRO A 713 41.67 16.72 6.48
N ALA A 714 41.71 15.65 5.68
CA ALA A 714 40.79 14.52 5.76
C ALA A 714 41.12 13.58 6.93
N LEU A 715 41.12 14.12 8.16
CA LEU A 715 41.43 13.40 9.40
C LEU A 715 40.16 13.20 10.23
N PRO A 716 40.06 12.11 11.03
CA PRO A 716 38.94 11.92 11.94
C PRO A 716 38.74 13.12 12.87
N GLY A 717 37.51 13.63 12.93
CA GLY A 717 37.13 14.79 13.75
C GLY A 717 37.41 16.17 13.13
N ALA A 718 38.02 16.25 11.94
CA ALA A 718 38.03 17.47 11.16
C ALA A 718 36.67 17.64 10.46
N THR A 719 36.21 18.89 10.33
CA THR A 719 34.93 19.22 9.68
C THR A 719 35.16 20.06 8.43
N ALA A 720 34.25 19.91 7.47
CA ALA A 720 34.24 20.62 6.20
C ALA A 720 32.83 21.15 5.91
N THR A 721 32.74 22.29 5.24
CA THR A 721 31.46 22.84 4.72
C THR A 721 31.31 22.64 3.22
N GLY A 722 32.14 21.79 2.63
CA GLY A 722 32.05 21.42 1.23
C GLY A 722 33.15 20.47 0.79
N ALA A 723 33.08 20.09 -0.48
CA ALA A 723 34.03 19.21 -1.12
C ALA A 723 34.41 19.76 -2.49
N GLN A 724 35.68 19.62 -2.85
CA GLN A 724 36.22 19.97 -4.16
C GLN A 724 36.68 18.69 -4.86
N PHE A 725 36.21 18.49 -6.09
CA PHE A 725 36.68 17.43 -6.97
C PHE A 725 37.59 18.02 -8.04
N HIS A 726 38.82 17.49 -8.13
CA HIS A 726 39.79 17.85 -9.13
C HIS A 726 40.08 16.65 -10.05
N SER A 727 40.03 16.88 -11.37
CA SER A 727 40.36 15.87 -12.38
C SER A 727 41.87 15.89 -12.64
N GLY A 728 42.56 14.76 -12.42
CA GLY A 728 43.97 14.59 -12.75
C GLY A 728 44.25 14.55 -14.26
N VAL A 729 43.23 14.20 -15.05
CA VAL A 729 43.30 14.08 -16.52
C VAL A 729 42.70 15.28 -17.26
N GLY A 730 42.34 16.35 -16.54
CA GLY A 730 41.65 17.52 -17.07
C GLY A 730 40.20 17.24 -17.50
N TRP A 731 39.58 18.19 -18.22
CA TRP A 731 38.18 18.13 -18.66
C TRP A 731 38.07 18.10 -20.20
N PRO A 732 38.33 16.94 -20.85
CA PRO A 732 38.13 16.80 -22.29
C PRO A 732 36.66 16.96 -22.71
N ARG A 733 36.41 17.08 -24.01
CA ARG A 733 35.05 17.20 -24.56
C ARG A 733 34.26 15.93 -24.27
N ALA A 734 33.21 16.05 -23.46
CA ALA A 734 32.36 14.94 -23.06
C ALA A 734 31.11 15.46 -22.34
N GLU A 735 30.16 14.55 -22.12
CA GLU A 735 29.10 14.73 -21.13
C GLU A 735 29.60 14.23 -19.78
N TYR A 736 29.42 15.04 -18.74
CA TYR A 736 29.83 14.72 -17.37
C TYR A 736 28.61 14.57 -16.48
N ARG A 737 28.65 13.57 -15.60
CA ARG A 737 27.66 13.34 -14.55
C ARG A 737 28.38 13.33 -13.21
N VAL A 738 27.95 14.22 -12.33
CA VAL A 738 28.43 14.38 -10.97
C VAL A 738 27.49 13.61 -10.06
N VAL A 739 28.05 12.73 -9.23
CA VAL A 739 27.31 11.93 -8.25
C VAL A 739 27.87 12.19 -6.86
N VAL A 740 26.98 12.46 -5.91
CA VAL A 740 27.32 12.49 -4.48
C VAL A 740 26.40 11.54 -3.75
N GLU A 741 27.00 10.56 -3.09
CA GLU A 741 26.29 9.56 -2.28
C GLU A 741 26.10 10.10 -0.86
N GLY A 742 24.89 10.59 -0.58
CA GLY A 742 24.56 11.21 0.70
C GLY A 742 24.68 10.23 1.87
N ASP A 743 24.41 8.95 1.64
CA ASP A 743 24.56 7.86 2.61
C ASP A 743 25.99 7.73 3.15
N PHE A 744 26.98 8.17 2.38
CA PHE A 744 28.39 8.09 2.74
C PHE A 744 28.96 9.38 3.33
N ILE A 745 28.18 10.47 3.40
CA ILE A 745 28.63 11.76 3.95
C ILE A 745 27.91 12.01 5.25
N LEU A 746 28.67 12.09 6.35
CA LEU A 746 28.09 12.21 7.69
C LEU A 746 28.21 13.66 8.22
N GLY A 747 27.12 14.20 8.72
CA GLY A 747 27.07 15.48 9.44
C GLY A 747 27.83 15.43 10.76
N ASP A 748 28.46 16.52 11.17
CA ASP A 748 29.17 16.62 12.46
C ASP A 748 28.20 16.65 13.66
N GLY A 749 27.05 17.32 13.49
CA GLY A 749 26.02 17.43 14.53
C GLY A 749 25.29 16.12 14.74
N LYS A 750 25.44 15.51 15.92
CA LYS A 750 24.75 14.25 16.24
C LYS A 750 23.25 14.45 16.40
N ILE A 751 22.50 13.48 15.89
CA ILE A 751 21.05 13.38 16.05
C ILE A 751 20.68 12.12 16.85
N LYS A 752 19.46 12.10 17.39
CA LYS A 752 18.89 10.92 18.02
C LYS A 752 18.15 10.06 16.99
N THR A 753 18.52 8.80 16.87
CA THR A 753 17.71 7.82 16.12
C THR A 753 16.40 7.54 16.85
N PHE A 754 15.45 6.88 16.17
CA PHE A 754 14.20 6.42 16.77
C PHE A 754 14.43 5.56 18.03
N ASP A 755 15.52 4.78 18.05
CA ASP A 755 15.92 3.94 19.18
C ASP A 755 16.72 4.71 20.27
N GLY A 756 16.87 6.03 20.14
CA GLY A 756 17.49 6.92 21.12
C GLY A 756 19.03 6.99 21.07
N HIS A 757 19.66 6.40 20.07
CA HIS A 757 21.12 6.43 19.89
C HIS A 757 21.59 7.75 19.27
N ASP A 758 22.71 8.29 19.74
CA ASP A 758 23.37 9.45 19.13
C ASP A 758 24.20 9.03 17.92
N VAL A 759 23.77 9.39 16.73
CA VAL A 759 24.46 9.10 15.47
C VAL A 759 24.78 10.38 14.71
N ASN A 760 25.82 10.35 13.88
CA ASN A 760 26.08 11.40 12.91
C ASN A 760 25.12 11.18 11.72
N PRO A 761 24.24 12.15 11.40
CA PRO A 761 23.25 11.97 10.35
C PRO A 761 23.91 11.89 8.97
N ALA A 762 23.34 11.12 8.04
CA ALA A 762 23.78 11.16 6.65
C ALA A 762 23.28 12.45 5.95
N LEU A 763 24.00 12.88 4.91
CA LEU A 763 23.64 14.03 4.07
C LEU A 763 22.33 13.76 3.34
N ASP A 764 21.36 14.66 3.47
CA ASP A 764 20.12 14.62 2.68
C ASP A 764 20.41 15.14 1.27
N ALA A 765 20.89 14.23 0.43
CA ALA A 765 21.44 14.52 -0.88
C ALA A 765 20.39 14.45 -2.00
N ASN A 766 19.14 14.05 -1.71
CA ASN A 766 18.12 13.82 -2.74
C ASN A 766 17.95 15.05 -3.66
N HIS A 767 18.45 14.93 -4.89
CA HIS A 767 18.43 16.02 -5.88
C HIS A 767 17.18 15.95 -6.74
N LEU A 768 16.10 16.53 -6.23
CA LEU A 768 14.77 16.45 -6.83
C LEU A 768 14.48 17.67 -7.72
N ALA A 769 13.65 17.52 -8.76
CA ALA A 769 13.24 18.64 -9.61
C ALA A 769 12.53 19.75 -8.79
N PRO A 770 12.71 21.04 -9.11
CA PRO A 770 13.46 21.59 -10.24
C PRO A 770 15.01 21.66 -10.12
N PHE A 771 15.65 20.89 -9.22
CA PHE A 771 17.11 20.77 -9.05
C PHE A 771 17.78 22.05 -8.54
N LEU A 772 19.05 22.00 -8.13
CA LEU A 772 19.80 23.20 -7.77
C LEU A 772 20.12 24.04 -9.02
N PRO A 773 20.01 25.38 -8.95
CA PRO A 773 19.69 26.18 -7.76
C PRO A 773 18.20 26.43 -7.49
N GLU A 774 17.28 26.05 -8.38
CA GLU A 774 15.84 26.35 -8.30
C GLU A 774 15.14 25.68 -7.10
N ARG A 775 15.64 24.52 -6.66
CA ARG A 775 15.24 23.78 -5.47
C ARG A 775 16.43 23.60 -4.54
N CYS A 776 16.59 24.57 -3.64
CA CYS A 776 17.65 24.62 -2.66
C CYS A 776 17.07 24.86 -1.25
N PRO A 777 17.51 24.16 -0.20
CA PRO A 777 18.56 23.11 -0.19
C PRO A 777 18.12 21.85 -0.94
N THR A 778 19.06 20.93 -1.20
CA THR A 778 18.72 19.58 -1.63
C THR A 778 17.92 18.86 -0.54
N GLY A 779 17.24 17.79 -0.94
CA GLY A 779 16.69 16.84 0.00
C GLY A 779 15.18 16.72 0.03
N ASN A 780 14.72 15.77 0.83
CA ASN A 780 13.31 15.49 1.10
C ASN A 780 12.98 15.40 2.61
N GLY A 781 13.94 15.73 3.48
CA GLY A 781 13.85 15.61 4.93
C GLY A 781 14.24 14.24 5.48
N THR A 782 14.92 13.41 4.69
CA THR A 782 15.36 12.06 5.05
C THR A 782 16.87 11.93 4.90
N GLU A 783 17.51 11.19 5.81
CA GLU A 783 18.94 10.92 5.72
C GLU A 783 19.31 10.17 4.44
N GLY A 784 20.40 10.61 3.80
CA GLY A 784 21.01 9.89 2.69
C GLY A 784 20.48 10.26 1.30
N GLY A 785 20.41 9.26 0.43
CA GLY A 785 20.02 9.45 -0.96
C GLY A 785 21.16 10.00 -1.82
N GLU A 786 20.83 10.40 -3.04
CA GLU A 786 21.84 10.64 -4.07
C GLU A 786 21.62 12.00 -4.75
N PHE A 787 22.71 12.76 -4.87
CA PHE A 787 22.75 13.97 -5.68
C PHE A 787 23.30 13.65 -7.06
N LYS A 788 22.47 13.84 -8.10
CA LYS A 788 22.87 13.68 -9.51
C LYS A 788 22.77 14.99 -10.26
N SER A 789 23.90 15.52 -10.71
CA SER A 789 23.95 16.70 -11.59
C SER A 789 24.77 16.39 -12.84
N TRP A 790 24.52 17.10 -13.95
CA TRP A 790 25.26 16.87 -15.19
C TRP A 790 25.52 18.18 -15.93
N PHE A 791 26.55 18.18 -16.78
CA PHE A 791 26.91 19.30 -17.65
C PHE A 791 27.70 18.77 -18.86
N ARG A 792 27.90 19.60 -19.87
CA ARG A 792 28.67 19.24 -21.08
C ARG A 792 29.84 20.18 -21.24
N VAL A 793 31.00 19.63 -21.61
CA VAL A 793 32.13 20.46 -22.05
C VAL A 793 32.15 20.45 -23.57
N THR A 794 31.79 21.58 -24.18
CA THR A 794 31.62 21.73 -25.63
C THR A 794 32.62 22.73 -26.21
N GLU A 795 32.72 22.83 -27.54
CA GLU A 795 33.49 23.90 -28.18
C GLU A 795 32.82 25.25 -27.97
N GLY A 796 33.56 26.21 -27.42
CA GLY A 796 33.20 27.61 -27.53
C GLY A 796 33.12 28.05 -28.98
N GLN A 797 32.18 28.93 -29.30
CA GLN A 797 31.95 29.50 -30.64
C GLN A 797 33.28 29.77 -31.39
N PRO A 798 33.36 29.44 -32.70
CA PRO A 798 34.54 29.70 -33.51
C PRO A 798 34.94 31.17 -33.39
N ILE A 799 36.23 31.42 -33.17
CA ILE A 799 36.79 32.77 -33.08
C ILE A 799 36.66 33.42 -34.44
N ASP A 800 35.98 34.56 -34.51
CA ASP A 800 36.08 35.41 -35.69
C ASP A 800 37.47 36.03 -35.74
N ILE A 801 38.31 35.51 -36.64
CA ILE A 801 39.70 35.96 -36.80
C ILE A 801 39.78 37.44 -37.17
N ASN A 802 38.73 37.99 -37.80
CA ASN A 802 38.68 39.41 -38.15
C ASN A 802 38.39 40.30 -36.95
N ARG A 803 37.56 39.85 -36.00
CA ARG A 803 37.04 40.69 -34.89
C ARG A 803 37.65 40.40 -33.52
N ALA A 804 38.24 39.23 -33.31
CA ALA A 804 38.70 38.82 -31.98
C ALA A 804 39.82 39.71 -31.43
N PRO A 805 39.76 40.14 -30.17
CA PRO A 805 40.83 40.94 -29.58
C PRO A 805 42.15 40.15 -29.47
N GLU A 806 43.28 40.85 -29.44
CA GLU A 806 44.61 40.22 -29.44
C GLU A 806 44.81 39.23 -28.28
N HIS A 807 44.29 39.54 -27.09
CA HIS A 807 44.38 38.65 -25.94
C HIS A 807 43.62 37.33 -26.15
N ASP A 808 42.50 37.34 -26.88
CA ASP A 808 41.75 36.12 -27.20
C ASP A 808 42.46 35.25 -28.24
N LEU A 809 43.12 35.87 -29.23
CA LEU A 809 43.95 35.15 -30.19
C LEU A 809 45.18 34.54 -29.51
N LEU A 810 45.86 35.29 -28.63
CA LEU A 810 47.01 34.80 -27.87
C LEU A 810 46.63 33.67 -26.90
N ARG A 811 45.43 33.70 -26.33
CA ARG A 811 44.94 32.67 -25.41
C ARG A 811 44.44 31.42 -26.12
N ARG A 812 43.57 31.55 -27.12
CA ARG A 812 42.91 30.41 -27.77
C ARG A 812 43.74 29.77 -28.88
N LEU A 813 44.71 30.49 -29.46
CA LEU A 813 45.63 29.98 -30.50
C LEU A 813 47.09 29.96 -30.01
N ALA A 814 47.31 29.90 -28.69
CA ALA A 814 48.64 29.95 -28.06
C ALA A 814 49.64 28.94 -28.65
N HIS A 815 49.14 27.76 -29.04
CA HIS A 815 49.92 26.67 -29.62
C HIS A 815 50.57 27.04 -30.97
N LEU A 816 50.10 28.08 -31.66
CA LEU A 816 50.69 28.59 -32.91
C LEU A 816 51.87 29.54 -32.67
N GLY A 817 52.09 29.97 -31.42
CA GLY A 817 53.14 30.90 -31.01
C GLY A 817 52.81 32.37 -31.28
N GLU A 818 53.32 33.26 -30.42
CA GLU A 818 53.01 34.70 -30.44
C GLU A 818 53.36 35.38 -31.78
N GLU A 819 54.47 34.99 -32.43
CA GLU A 819 54.83 35.52 -33.75
C GLU A 819 53.78 35.19 -34.82
N PHE A 820 53.16 34.01 -34.75
CA PHE A 820 52.08 33.66 -35.67
C PHE A 820 50.84 34.51 -35.41
N ILE A 821 50.50 34.76 -34.15
CA ILE A 821 49.38 35.63 -33.78
C ILE A 821 49.59 37.07 -34.25
N ARG A 822 50.80 37.61 -34.13
CA ARG A 822 51.14 38.93 -34.68
C ARG A 822 50.98 38.99 -36.20
N ARG A 823 51.28 37.91 -36.92
CA ARG A 823 51.02 37.84 -38.37
C ARG A 823 49.53 37.88 -38.70
N ILE A 824 48.70 37.18 -37.92
CA ILE A 824 47.24 37.23 -38.08
C ILE A 824 46.75 38.68 -37.92
N ILE A 825 47.16 39.34 -36.83
CA ILE A 825 46.76 40.71 -36.50
C ILE A 825 47.24 41.70 -37.58
N GLY A 826 48.51 41.61 -37.98
CA GLY A 826 49.07 42.47 -39.02
C GLY A 826 48.45 42.23 -40.40
N ALA A 827 48.03 41.00 -40.70
CA ALA A 827 47.34 40.69 -41.94
C ALA A 827 45.90 41.24 -41.93
N ARG A 828 45.09 40.99 -40.90
CA ARG A 828 43.69 41.47 -40.85
C ARG A 828 43.57 43.00 -40.84
N GLN A 829 44.55 43.71 -40.25
CA GLN A 829 44.57 45.19 -40.27
C GLN A 829 44.69 45.78 -41.68
N ARG A 830 45.23 45.03 -42.65
CA ARG A 830 45.32 45.49 -44.05
C ARG A 830 44.02 45.28 -44.82
N ALA A 831 43.31 44.20 -44.50
CA ALA A 831 41.99 43.85 -45.01
C ALA A 831 41.48 42.63 -44.23
N PRO A 832 40.16 42.52 -43.93
CA PRO A 832 39.58 41.31 -43.37
C PRO A 832 39.92 40.07 -44.22
N PHE A 833 40.05 38.92 -43.58
CA PHE A 833 40.15 37.64 -44.28
C PHE A 833 38.77 37.26 -44.83
N ARG A 834 38.73 36.89 -46.11
CA ARG A 834 37.48 36.57 -46.81
C ARG A 834 36.99 35.15 -46.53
N ASP A 835 37.91 34.21 -46.49
CA ASP A 835 37.67 32.78 -46.32
C ASP A 835 38.95 32.09 -45.85
N GLU A 836 38.85 30.78 -45.62
CA GLU A 836 39.99 29.92 -45.29
C GLU A 836 41.15 30.08 -46.28
N GLN A 837 40.86 30.16 -47.57
CA GLN A 837 41.89 30.16 -48.61
C GLN A 837 42.72 31.45 -48.56
N ASP A 838 42.06 32.59 -48.34
CA ASP A 838 42.71 33.90 -48.13
C ASP A 838 43.51 33.92 -46.83
N PHE A 839 42.96 33.39 -45.74
CA PHE A 839 43.66 33.28 -44.45
C PHE A 839 44.93 32.46 -44.57
N ARG A 840 44.84 31.22 -45.08
CA ARG A 840 45.99 30.31 -45.23
C ARG A 840 47.07 30.90 -46.12
N LYS A 841 46.69 31.57 -47.21
CA LYS A 841 47.63 32.21 -48.14
C LYS A 841 48.40 33.36 -47.49
N ARG A 842 47.72 34.18 -46.67
CA ARG A 842 48.29 35.40 -46.07
C ARG A 842 49.07 35.13 -44.79
N THR A 843 48.69 34.13 -44.00
CA THR A 843 49.39 33.77 -42.75
C THR A 843 50.46 32.71 -42.95
N ARG A 844 50.41 31.96 -44.05
CA ARG A 844 51.30 30.81 -44.35
C ARG A 844 51.26 29.74 -43.26
N ILE A 845 50.08 29.49 -42.70
CA ILE A 845 49.89 28.40 -41.72
C ILE A 845 50.25 27.04 -42.32
N SER A 846 50.87 26.17 -41.54
CA SER A 846 51.15 24.80 -41.97
C SER A 846 49.85 23.99 -42.08
N ALA A 847 49.85 22.90 -42.86
CA ALA A 847 48.67 22.04 -42.99
C ALA A 847 48.30 21.36 -41.65
N THR A 848 49.30 21.01 -40.84
CA THR A 848 49.14 20.40 -39.52
C THR A 848 48.56 21.40 -38.52
N ASP A 849 49.06 22.63 -38.51
CA ASP A 849 48.54 23.68 -37.63
C ASP A 849 47.13 24.12 -38.03
N TRP A 850 46.81 24.09 -39.33
CA TRP A 850 45.45 24.37 -39.81
C TRP A 850 44.44 23.33 -39.34
N GLN A 851 44.78 22.04 -39.39
CA GLN A 851 43.90 20.97 -38.88
C GLN A 851 43.59 21.12 -37.39
N LEU A 852 44.49 21.73 -36.62
CA LEU A 852 44.29 21.95 -35.18
C LEU A 852 43.30 23.08 -34.87
N ILE A 853 43.05 23.99 -35.82
CA ILE A 853 42.28 25.21 -35.58
C ILE A 853 41.07 25.39 -36.50
N SER A 854 40.93 24.59 -37.57
CA SER A 854 39.93 24.79 -38.63
C SER A 854 38.50 24.89 -38.09
N ASP A 855 38.19 24.12 -37.05
CA ASP A 855 36.86 24.06 -36.45
C ASP A 855 36.66 25.14 -35.38
N SER A 856 37.75 25.81 -34.98
CA SER A 856 37.80 26.84 -33.94
C SER A 856 37.88 28.27 -34.48
N VAL A 857 37.90 28.47 -35.80
CA VAL A 857 38.04 29.79 -36.45
C VAL A 857 36.95 30.03 -37.50
N LYS A 858 36.46 31.27 -37.60
CA LYS A 858 35.54 31.72 -38.66
C LYS A 858 35.98 33.04 -39.27
N PHE A 859 35.44 33.34 -40.45
CA PHE A 859 35.75 34.53 -41.25
C PHE A 859 34.45 35.25 -41.60
N GLU A 860 33.98 36.14 -40.72
CA GLU A 860 32.81 36.98 -41.05
C GLU A 860 33.30 38.27 -41.75
N PRO A 861 32.66 38.68 -42.86
CA PRO A 861 32.90 39.98 -43.47
C PRO A 861 32.33 41.12 -42.60
N GLU A 862 32.89 42.33 -42.73
CA GLU A 862 32.27 43.55 -42.18
C GLU A 862 31.04 43.93 -43.03
N GLU A 863 29.92 44.25 -42.38
CA GLU A 863 28.79 44.97 -43.01
C GLU A 863 29.12 46.46 -43.15
#